data_AF-A0A9D1H4K2-F1
#
_entry.id   AF-A0A9D1H4K2-F1
#
_cell.length_a   1.000
_cell.length_b   1.000
_cell.length_c   1.000
_cell.angle_alpha   90.00
_cell.angle_beta   90.00
_cell.angle_gamma   90.00
#
_symmetry.space_group_name_H-M   'P 1'
#
loop_
_entity.id
_entity.type
_entity.pdbx_description
1 polymer ?
#
loop_
_entity_poly.entity_id
_entity_poly.type
_entity_poly.pdbx_seq_one_letter_code
_entity_poly.pdbx_strand_id
1 'polypeptide(L)'
;MKKQILAALTTAAMLITGAAPASLAEENTDPFAGKDEVNIVYLGGSITQGAGVSDKSQCWASRIGEYFKEKYPDKTINNYNEGIGGTGSDMGIMRLERDVLSRNPDYVFIEFAVNDIGKTAAARHMESIVRSLCELDEVPYVTFVYTAKYDSANKRLQNNSEAHHAVAEYYGIPEIDMKPALEESILSTGTMEDEDNVKKWLVDLTHPTADGYDTYTKTIQAALETGDCYARPQQKTAKLDINASPLSTKWTAANGAKATGTWSENENASYGCGLTSSTPGDTLEFTFSGPVLGIQHRIGKECGQYMLNIDGRDVGTIDTYYSKTTSQGVLGYQNFALGAGEHRVKITVLGTKNENIADGTVTPVAFDWFVAEQNPSPYRWINENFEDCDFSRLVPSGDMSYEWSTDETALGSNGAMKVTLNGKNAAGPSWRCETVNGTTYNVSAWVKAANIDEWTIGENSDKVRFVFQPKVLNEDGSWGRSECYTECVVMESGITSGEWVKLTAQYVCDGKGRQVGVTDRVAASDISRVEIRVGSGNAASATGSEDVPAILYIDDFKVEPESIDPVEETDPGNIIENGSFENADMMDSWTNDGNASVEYAEGGANGTSGAALVKGTAEGQNSVGIKQKSIPVRANRAYKVSYWVKAANDAALGAYPQMIVEYKGKQTDKDKDGNYYYPNYDMCAAYKNLPALTNEWQKVEFIYKKDGVTNDICIYPSMYIRLYSSEGGGAVYSGDHPEFYIDEIRMDELDIVYDGNFAVDPTSQKISATSKYQYPWAQNGNTTGLEWIQDADADGTNSYIRYRQSGMNDLQTYVDLEEGETYRLSLYAKLDNWETQAASALKDSGLYITAILNKARGDLNETYTSQYQYLPCSSTGETDIQRWMLSDEWQHYECEFTVPVQQSGAKHRNGYMSFRLGTGGETATYSLDGVKIEKVSTGSSPIPALSNARVDGEAVKDMPVTASVDYSCSSDCAAYIWRASVGDDETGYIEKAYEETAEPSFTYTPDASDVGKKLRFEVRAVANNGEYSNIVYADAGVVAESPVVYETSAEAAFETESWTTRLEGTVTLTAGEGGASFMYALAVYGSDGEMESVEIENKTLEENTTETIELGVTVPRGASEAKIMVWDADMKPYCPAAVIAK
;
A
#
# COMPACT_ATOMS: atom_id res chain seq x y z
N MET A 1 -7.79 22.71 -55.50
CA MET A 1 -9.13 23.33 -55.40
C MET A 1 -9.92 22.61 -54.31
N LYS A 2 -10.14 23.24 -53.15
CA LYS A 2 -11.45 23.49 -52.53
C LYS A 2 -12.65 22.80 -53.23
N LYS A 3 -13.44 22.10 -52.40
CA LYS A 3 -14.92 21.94 -52.45
C LYS A 3 -15.42 20.98 -53.53
N GLN A 4 -16.38 20.08 -53.27
CA GLN A 4 -17.73 20.31 -52.71
C GLN A 4 -18.22 18.97 -52.08
N ILE A 5 -18.68 18.91 -50.82
CA ILE A 5 -20.00 19.30 -50.29
C ILE A 5 -21.15 18.40 -50.79
N LEU A 6 -21.62 17.54 -49.87
CA LEU A 6 -23.03 17.29 -49.49
C LEU A 6 -23.93 16.40 -50.39
N ALA A 7 -24.60 15.48 -49.68
CA ALA A 7 -25.92 14.88 -49.95
C ALA A 7 -26.05 13.76 -51.00
N ALA A 8 -26.31 12.53 -50.52
CA ALA A 8 -27.37 11.66 -51.04
C ALA A 8 -27.62 10.42 -50.16
N LEU A 9 -28.76 10.42 -49.44
CA LEU A 9 -29.71 9.30 -49.24
C LEU A 9 -29.22 8.09 -48.40
N THR A 10 -29.55 7.93 -47.11
CA THR A 10 -30.90 7.71 -46.50
C THR A 10 -31.76 6.68 -47.22
N THR A 11 -31.97 5.46 -46.65
CA THR A 11 -33.24 4.95 -46.08
C THR A 11 -33.27 3.40 -45.95
N ALA A 12 -33.43 2.94 -44.70
CA ALA A 12 -34.10 1.72 -44.19
C ALA A 12 -33.66 0.28 -44.56
N ALA A 13 -33.22 -0.46 -43.54
CA ALA A 13 -34.01 -1.56 -42.97
C ALA A 13 -33.69 -1.77 -41.47
N MET A 14 -34.71 -1.58 -40.65
CA MET A 14 -34.82 -1.78 -39.20
C MET A 14 -35.16 -3.25 -38.85
N LEU A 15 -35.07 -3.60 -37.54
CA LEU A 15 -35.61 -4.76 -36.79
C LEU A 15 -34.63 -5.95 -36.62
N ILE A 16 -34.28 -6.51 -35.44
CA ILE A 16 -34.88 -6.66 -34.08
C ILE A 16 -33.66 -7.00 -33.15
N THR A 17 -33.39 -6.43 -31.97
CA THR A 17 -34.00 -6.73 -30.64
C THR A 17 -33.56 -5.70 -29.57
N GLY A 18 -34.52 -4.93 -29.07
CA GLY A 18 -34.78 -4.69 -27.64
C GLY A 18 -33.64 -4.32 -26.68
N ALA A 19 -33.16 -3.09 -26.75
CA ALA A 19 -32.89 -2.23 -25.59
C ALA A 19 -33.19 -0.80 -26.04
N ALA A 20 -34.09 -0.11 -25.34
CA ALA A 20 -34.43 1.27 -25.69
C ALA A 20 -33.18 2.15 -25.52
N PRO A 21 -32.73 2.88 -26.55
CA PRO A 21 -31.82 3.99 -26.31
C PRO A 21 -32.62 5.06 -25.57
N ALA A 22 -32.09 5.50 -24.42
CA ALA A 22 -32.55 6.72 -23.78
C ALA A 22 -32.57 7.85 -24.83
N SER A 23 -33.60 8.66 -24.75
CA SER A 23 -34.06 9.66 -25.71
C SER A 23 -32.98 10.57 -26.29
N LEU A 24 -33.08 10.81 -27.59
CA LEU A 24 -32.58 12.03 -28.22
C LEU A 24 -33.25 13.24 -27.57
N ALA A 25 -32.42 14.09 -26.94
CA ALA A 25 -32.63 15.49 -26.59
C ALA A 25 -34.08 15.95 -26.38
N GLU A 26 -34.56 15.90 -25.13
CA GLU A 26 -35.54 16.87 -24.67
C GLU A 26 -34.87 18.25 -24.59
N GLU A 27 -35.62 19.31 -24.94
CA GLU A 27 -35.23 20.71 -24.76
C GLU A 27 -34.59 20.90 -23.38
N ASN A 28 -33.54 21.74 -23.30
CA ASN A 28 -32.81 22.11 -22.10
C ASN A 28 -33.79 22.53 -20.97
N THR A 29 -34.28 21.55 -20.21
CA THR A 29 -35.21 21.75 -19.10
C THR A 29 -34.41 22.34 -17.96
N ASP A 30 -34.84 23.50 -17.47
CA ASP A 30 -34.33 24.09 -16.23
C ASP A 30 -34.15 23.00 -15.16
N PRO A 31 -32.89 22.67 -14.76
CA PRO A 31 -32.61 21.58 -13.82
C PRO A 31 -33.14 21.87 -12.41
N PHE A 32 -33.55 23.13 -12.16
CA PHE A 32 -34.15 23.59 -10.92
C PHE A 32 -35.65 23.89 -11.08
N ALA A 33 -36.31 23.26 -12.06
CA ALA A 33 -37.75 23.41 -12.26
C ALA A 33 -38.53 23.10 -10.97
N GLY A 34 -39.47 23.98 -10.62
CA GLY A 34 -40.26 23.88 -9.39
C GLY A 34 -39.63 24.49 -8.14
N LYS A 35 -38.40 25.04 -8.23
CA LYS A 35 -37.76 25.80 -7.15
C LYS A 35 -37.73 27.30 -7.46
N ASP A 36 -38.11 28.10 -6.46
CA ASP A 36 -38.03 29.57 -6.47
C ASP A 36 -36.67 30.08 -5.91
N GLU A 37 -36.04 29.29 -5.04
CA GLU A 37 -34.71 29.54 -4.47
C GLU A 37 -33.80 28.33 -4.78
N VAL A 38 -32.54 28.61 -5.15
CA VAL A 38 -31.54 27.60 -5.48
C VAL A 38 -30.26 27.87 -4.70
N ASN A 39 -29.82 26.90 -3.90
CA ASN A 39 -28.63 26.97 -3.07
C ASN A 39 -27.47 26.23 -3.74
N ILE A 40 -26.44 26.99 -4.16
CA ILE A 40 -25.25 26.46 -4.81
C ILE A 40 -24.08 26.58 -3.85
N VAL A 41 -23.47 25.46 -3.51
CA VAL A 41 -22.37 25.38 -2.54
C VAL A 41 -21.08 24.96 -3.25
N TYR A 42 -20.00 25.68 -2.97
CA TYR A 42 -18.66 25.38 -3.48
C TYR A 42 -17.80 24.93 -2.31
N LEU A 43 -17.58 23.62 -2.18
CA LEU A 43 -16.79 23.00 -1.13
C LEU A 43 -15.37 22.73 -1.65
N GLY A 44 -14.36 23.39 -1.09
CA GLY A 44 -12.99 23.14 -1.53
C GLY A 44 -11.89 23.79 -0.70
N GLY A 45 -10.69 23.81 -1.28
CA GLY A 45 -9.48 24.36 -0.68
C GLY A 45 -9.29 25.88 -0.91
N SER A 46 -8.02 26.30 -0.96
CA SER A 46 -7.63 27.72 -1.14
C SER A 46 -7.99 28.27 -2.52
N ILE A 47 -8.01 27.43 -3.55
CA ILE A 47 -8.36 27.84 -4.92
C ILE A 47 -9.85 28.15 -5.00
N THR A 48 -10.70 27.29 -4.41
CA THR A 48 -12.12 27.57 -4.23
C THR A 48 -12.36 28.84 -3.40
N GLN A 49 -11.61 29.03 -2.30
CA GLN A 49 -11.66 30.28 -1.50
C GLN A 49 -11.30 31.54 -2.29
N GLY A 50 -10.57 31.40 -3.41
CA GLY A 50 -10.13 32.49 -4.27
C GLY A 50 -8.74 33.02 -3.95
N ALA A 51 -7.83 32.22 -3.39
CA ALA A 51 -6.43 32.60 -3.21
C ALA A 51 -5.75 32.93 -4.56
N GLY A 52 -4.75 33.82 -4.55
CA GLY A 52 -4.11 34.31 -5.78
C GLY A 52 -4.69 35.60 -6.36
N VAL A 53 -5.93 35.98 -5.97
CA VAL A 53 -6.52 37.29 -6.30
C VAL A 53 -6.93 38.08 -5.05
N SER A 54 -6.79 39.40 -5.11
CA SER A 54 -7.22 40.32 -4.06
C SER A 54 -8.73 40.57 -4.09
N ASP A 55 -9.31 40.68 -5.28
CA ASP A 55 -10.75 40.78 -5.49
C ASP A 55 -11.36 39.39 -5.66
N LYS A 56 -12.11 38.94 -4.63
CA LYS A 56 -12.73 37.61 -4.62
C LYS A 56 -13.88 37.45 -5.62
N SER A 57 -14.38 38.54 -6.22
CA SER A 57 -15.31 38.42 -7.36
C SER A 57 -14.65 37.81 -8.60
N GLN A 58 -13.32 37.78 -8.65
CA GLN A 58 -12.56 37.19 -9.75
C GLN A 58 -12.35 35.68 -9.62
N CYS A 59 -12.61 35.06 -8.46
CA CYS A 59 -12.43 33.62 -8.34
C CYS A 59 -13.54 32.86 -9.08
N TRP A 60 -13.24 31.61 -9.46
CA TRP A 60 -14.14 30.80 -10.29
C TRP A 60 -15.51 30.58 -9.63
N ALA A 61 -15.54 30.28 -8.32
CA ALA A 61 -16.79 30.04 -7.60
C ALA A 61 -17.72 31.26 -7.62
N SER A 62 -17.18 32.47 -7.43
CA SER A 62 -17.96 33.72 -7.53
C SER A 62 -18.50 33.93 -8.95
N ARG A 63 -17.68 33.70 -9.97
CA ARG A 63 -18.06 33.91 -11.38
C ARG A 63 -19.08 32.89 -11.87
N ILE A 64 -18.96 31.62 -11.48
CA ILE A 64 -19.97 30.59 -11.75
C ILE A 64 -21.28 30.92 -11.03
N GLY A 65 -21.19 31.45 -9.82
CA GLY A 65 -22.36 31.95 -9.11
C GLY A 65 -23.10 33.08 -9.84
N GLU A 66 -22.38 34.03 -10.44
CA GLU A 66 -22.99 35.06 -11.29
C GLU A 66 -23.55 34.48 -12.59
N TYR A 67 -22.87 33.50 -13.20
CA TYR A 67 -23.41 32.77 -14.36
C TYR A 67 -24.76 32.13 -14.08
N PHE A 68 -24.94 31.50 -12.90
CA PHE A 68 -26.24 30.95 -12.51
C PHE A 68 -27.32 32.02 -12.36
N LYS A 69 -27.00 33.19 -11.78
CA LYS A 69 -27.94 34.32 -11.67
C LYS A 69 -28.36 34.86 -13.03
N GLU A 70 -27.42 34.92 -13.99
CA GLU A 70 -27.70 35.37 -15.36
C GLU A 70 -28.53 34.34 -16.13
N LYS A 71 -28.24 33.04 -15.94
CA LYS A 71 -28.93 31.94 -16.64
C LYS A 71 -30.36 31.70 -16.13
N TYR A 72 -30.61 31.89 -14.83
CA TYR A 72 -31.90 31.66 -14.19
C TYR A 72 -32.41 32.94 -13.48
N PRO A 73 -32.74 34.00 -14.24
CA PRO A 73 -33.10 35.31 -13.68
C PRO A 73 -34.45 35.33 -12.96
N ASP A 74 -35.26 34.28 -13.13
CA ASP A 74 -36.53 34.07 -12.46
C ASP A 74 -36.41 33.40 -11.08
N LYS A 75 -35.21 32.93 -10.71
CA LYS A 75 -34.91 32.26 -9.43
C LYS A 75 -34.01 33.11 -8.54
N THR A 76 -34.13 32.92 -7.24
CA THR A 76 -33.16 33.46 -6.28
C THR A 76 -31.99 32.49 -6.15
N ILE A 77 -30.84 32.85 -6.73
CA ILE A 77 -29.61 32.04 -6.63
C ILE A 77 -28.79 32.48 -5.41
N ASN A 78 -28.65 31.58 -4.45
CA ASN A 78 -27.80 31.73 -3.28
C ASN A 78 -26.46 31.02 -3.52
N ASN A 79 -25.37 31.80 -3.58
CA ASN A 79 -24.01 31.28 -3.81
C ASN A 79 -23.23 31.23 -2.49
N TYR A 80 -22.88 30.02 -2.05
CA TYR A 80 -22.13 29.76 -0.83
C TYR A 80 -20.73 29.25 -1.19
N ASN A 81 -19.75 30.15 -1.20
CA ASN A 81 -18.34 29.76 -1.33
C ASN A 81 -17.81 29.33 0.03
N GLU A 82 -17.70 28.02 0.23
CA GLU A 82 -17.24 27.39 1.46
C GLU A 82 -15.82 26.83 1.26
N GLY A 83 -14.95 27.58 0.56
CA GLY A 83 -13.54 27.26 0.40
C GLY A 83 -12.69 27.63 1.63
N ILE A 84 -11.85 26.71 2.12
CA ILE A 84 -10.93 26.97 3.24
C ILE A 84 -9.50 26.60 2.83
N GLY A 85 -8.61 27.60 2.84
CA GLY A 85 -7.24 27.42 2.39
C GLY A 85 -6.43 26.40 3.19
N GLY A 86 -5.64 25.58 2.48
CA GLY A 86 -4.78 24.56 3.07
C GLY A 86 -5.50 23.32 3.59
N THR A 87 -6.75 23.08 3.17
CA THR A 87 -7.57 21.96 3.65
C THR A 87 -7.95 21.02 2.51
N GLY A 88 -7.94 19.71 2.77
CA GLY A 88 -8.32 18.66 1.81
C GLY A 88 -9.68 18.05 2.14
N SER A 89 -9.99 16.92 1.51
CA SER A 89 -11.26 16.20 1.71
C SER A 89 -11.45 15.68 3.14
N ASP A 90 -10.36 15.44 3.87
CA ASP A 90 -10.34 15.08 5.29
C ASP A 90 -11.00 16.14 6.20
N MET A 91 -10.65 17.40 5.99
CA MET A 91 -11.34 18.52 6.64
C MET A 91 -12.71 18.78 6.00
N GLY A 92 -12.84 18.53 4.69
CA GLY A 92 -14.10 18.63 3.95
C GLY A 92 -15.22 17.81 4.60
N ILE A 93 -14.97 16.53 4.90
CA ILE A 93 -15.94 15.66 5.58
C ILE A 93 -16.22 16.14 7.02
N MET A 94 -15.21 16.60 7.76
CA MET A 94 -15.39 17.10 9.13
C MET A 94 -16.22 18.39 9.25
N ARG A 95 -16.31 19.19 8.19
CA ARG A 95 -17.10 20.44 8.17
C ARG A 95 -18.36 20.36 7.31
N LEU A 96 -18.63 19.21 6.72
CA LEU A 96 -19.68 19.05 5.72
C LEU A 96 -21.07 19.44 6.27
N GLU A 97 -21.41 18.98 7.48
CA GLU A 97 -22.65 19.34 8.18
C GLU A 97 -22.81 20.87 8.28
N ARG A 98 -21.78 21.54 8.80
CA ARG A 98 -21.78 22.98 9.07
C ARG A 98 -21.84 23.80 7.78
N ASP A 99 -21.01 23.48 6.80
CA ASP A 99 -20.76 24.34 5.65
C ASP A 99 -21.66 24.00 4.46
N VAL A 100 -22.09 22.75 4.32
CA VAL A 100 -22.83 22.27 3.15
C VAL A 100 -24.24 21.81 3.53
N LEU A 101 -24.38 20.81 4.41
CA LEU A 101 -25.70 20.21 4.69
C LEU A 101 -26.66 21.23 5.32
N SER A 102 -26.15 22.09 6.21
CA SER A 102 -26.94 23.17 6.84
C SER A 102 -27.52 24.18 5.86
N ARG A 103 -27.01 24.23 4.62
CA ARG A 103 -27.47 25.13 3.55
C ARG A 103 -28.61 24.55 2.73
N ASN A 104 -29.00 23.29 2.93
CA ASN A 104 -29.95 22.56 2.09
C ASN A 104 -29.61 22.73 0.59
N PRO A 105 -28.45 22.21 0.15
CA PRO A 105 -27.90 22.50 -1.17
C PRO A 105 -28.75 21.88 -2.27
N ASP A 106 -28.84 22.57 -3.41
CA ASP A 106 -29.40 22.06 -4.66
C ASP A 106 -28.30 21.62 -5.62
N TYR A 107 -27.12 22.23 -5.52
CA TYR A 107 -25.94 21.88 -6.29
C TYR A 107 -24.68 22.08 -5.44
N VAL A 108 -23.83 21.06 -5.34
CA VAL A 108 -22.52 21.10 -4.69
C VAL A 108 -21.40 20.88 -5.71
N PHE A 109 -20.48 21.84 -5.81
CA PHE A 109 -19.18 21.63 -6.44
C PHE A 109 -18.17 21.21 -5.38
N ILE A 110 -17.39 20.16 -5.64
CA ILE A 110 -16.38 19.64 -4.71
C ILE A 110 -15.00 19.70 -5.37
N GLU A 111 -14.04 20.37 -4.71
CA GLU A 111 -12.71 20.68 -5.25
C GLU A 111 -11.62 20.47 -4.20
N PHE A 112 -10.97 19.31 -4.22
CA PHE A 112 -9.87 18.99 -3.29
C PHE A 112 -8.65 18.35 -3.95
N ALA A 113 -8.64 18.15 -5.28
CA ALA A 113 -7.64 17.31 -5.96
C ALA A 113 -6.20 17.80 -5.76
N VAL A 114 -5.96 19.11 -5.66
CA VAL A 114 -4.62 19.64 -5.35
C VAL A 114 -4.27 19.52 -3.86
N ASN A 115 -5.26 19.60 -2.97
CA ASN A 115 -5.07 19.50 -1.52
C ASN A 115 -4.89 18.07 -1.02
N ASP A 116 -5.34 17.09 -1.81
CA ASP A 116 -5.28 15.67 -1.49
C ASP A 116 -4.08 14.95 -2.11
N ILE A 117 -3.17 15.66 -2.81
CA ILE A 117 -1.94 15.07 -3.35
C ILE A 117 -1.16 14.36 -2.23
N GLY A 118 -0.86 13.08 -2.44
CA GLY A 118 -0.14 12.23 -1.49
C GLY A 118 -0.98 11.71 -0.32
N LYS A 119 -2.29 11.96 -0.27
CA LYS A 119 -3.18 11.44 0.78
C LYS A 119 -3.82 10.13 0.35
N THR A 120 -3.43 9.03 0.98
CA THR A 120 -3.97 7.68 0.72
C THR A 120 -5.46 7.54 1.04
N ALA A 121 -5.97 8.32 2.02
CA ALA A 121 -7.38 8.29 2.43
C ALA A 121 -8.29 9.24 1.61
N ALA A 122 -7.80 9.88 0.54
CA ALA A 122 -8.58 10.86 -0.23
C ALA A 122 -9.87 10.27 -0.81
N ALA A 123 -9.80 9.08 -1.41
CA ALA A 123 -10.98 8.38 -1.95
C ALA A 123 -12.02 8.10 -0.86
N ARG A 124 -11.58 7.60 0.31
CA ARG A 124 -12.44 7.37 1.49
C ARG A 124 -13.19 8.62 1.92
N HIS A 125 -12.51 9.77 2.03
CA HIS A 125 -13.13 11.00 2.47
C HIS A 125 -14.08 11.59 1.41
N MET A 126 -13.69 11.55 0.14
CA MET A 126 -14.55 11.97 -0.96
C MET A 126 -15.81 11.13 -1.05
N GLU A 127 -15.71 9.81 -0.93
CA GLU A 127 -16.87 8.93 -0.86
C GLU A 127 -17.72 9.23 0.37
N SER A 128 -17.11 9.47 1.55
CA SER A 128 -17.85 9.82 2.76
C SER A 128 -18.65 11.12 2.59
N ILE A 129 -18.12 12.10 1.85
CA ILE A 129 -18.83 13.33 1.49
C ILE A 129 -20.04 13.00 0.59
N VAL A 130 -19.83 12.25 -0.48
CA VAL A 130 -20.89 11.86 -1.42
C VAL A 130 -22.00 11.09 -0.71
N ARG A 131 -21.64 10.13 0.15
CA ARG A 131 -22.59 9.33 0.91
C ARG A 131 -23.39 10.18 1.90
N SER A 132 -22.76 11.16 2.56
CA SER A 132 -23.47 12.10 3.42
C SER A 132 -24.46 12.98 2.63
N LEU A 133 -24.10 13.43 1.43
CA LEU A 133 -25.02 14.17 0.54
C LEU A 133 -26.19 13.29 0.07
N CYS A 134 -25.96 11.99 -0.11
CA CYS A 134 -27.01 11.03 -0.46
C CYS A 134 -28.02 10.78 0.67
N GLU A 135 -27.73 11.20 1.91
CA GLU A 135 -28.66 11.08 3.05
C GLU A 135 -29.66 12.25 3.15
N LEU A 136 -29.49 13.29 2.34
CA LEU A 136 -30.45 14.40 2.27
C LEU A 136 -31.77 13.93 1.63
N ASP A 137 -32.88 14.45 2.15
CA ASP A 137 -34.24 14.19 1.60
C ASP A 137 -34.32 14.53 0.11
N GLU A 138 -33.68 15.64 -0.29
CA GLU A 138 -33.46 16.02 -1.69
C GLU A 138 -31.96 15.97 -2.00
N VAL A 139 -31.52 14.91 -2.67
CA VAL A 139 -30.12 14.75 -3.07
C VAL A 139 -29.74 15.85 -4.08
N PRO A 140 -28.68 16.65 -3.82
CA PRO A 140 -28.26 17.73 -4.71
C PRO A 140 -27.62 17.20 -6.00
N TYR A 141 -27.54 18.05 -7.01
CA TYR A 141 -26.56 17.83 -8.08
C TYR A 141 -25.15 17.92 -7.50
N VAL A 142 -24.23 17.09 -8.00
CA VAL A 142 -22.84 17.09 -7.53
C VAL A 142 -21.91 17.12 -8.73
N THR A 143 -20.85 17.91 -8.66
CA THR A 143 -19.79 17.92 -9.68
C THR A 143 -18.44 18.03 -9.02
N PHE A 144 -17.53 17.14 -9.40
CA PHE A 144 -16.14 17.21 -8.96
C PHE A 144 -15.38 18.14 -9.90
N VAL A 145 -14.61 19.06 -9.32
CA VAL A 145 -13.77 20.01 -10.05
C VAL A 145 -12.32 19.72 -9.71
N TYR A 146 -11.51 19.45 -10.73
CA TYR A 146 -10.09 19.18 -10.54
C TYR A 146 -9.28 20.40 -10.94
N THR A 147 -8.89 21.20 -9.95
CA THR A 147 -7.90 22.26 -10.14
C THR A 147 -6.51 21.65 -10.35
N ALA A 148 -5.52 22.47 -10.70
CA ALA A 148 -4.17 21.99 -10.95
C ALA A 148 -3.13 22.93 -10.34
N LYS A 149 -2.05 22.35 -9.81
CA LYS A 149 -0.83 23.08 -9.42
C LYS A 149 0.32 22.69 -10.34
N TYR A 150 1.33 23.53 -10.40
CA TYR A 150 2.54 23.26 -11.16
C TYR A 150 3.57 22.51 -10.30
N ASP A 151 4.14 21.46 -10.88
CA ASP A 151 5.24 20.68 -10.35
C ASP A 151 6.56 21.18 -10.95
N SER A 152 7.30 21.98 -10.19
CA SER A 152 8.60 22.49 -10.63
C SER A 152 9.64 21.40 -10.89
N ALA A 153 9.55 20.23 -10.26
CA ALA A 153 10.52 19.16 -10.47
C ALA A 153 10.29 18.47 -11.82
N ASN A 154 9.03 18.22 -12.14
CA ASN A 154 8.63 17.51 -13.36
C ASN A 154 8.17 18.43 -14.50
N LYS A 155 8.20 19.75 -14.30
CA LYS A 155 7.82 20.79 -15.27
C LYS A 155 6.43 20.57 -15.90
N ARG A 156 5.46 20.18 -15.08
CA ARG A 156 4.09 19.87 -15.54
C ARG A 156 3.03 20.28 -14.54
N LEU A 157 1.78 20.39 -15.00
CA LEU A 157 0.63 20.49 -14.11
C LEU A 157 0.28 19.13 -13.49
N GLN A 158 -0.09 19.15 -12.21
CA GLN A 158 -0.50 17.97 -11.45
C GLN A 158 -1.68 18.27 -10.53
N ASN A 159 -2.46 17.22 -10.26
CA ASN A 159 -3.50 17.12 -9.25
C ASN A 159 -3.60 15.64 -8.83
N ASN A 160 -4.40 15.32 -7.81
CA ASN A 160 -4.74 13.95 -7.41
C ASN A 160 -6.17 13.61 -7.86
N SER A 161 -6.42 13.75 -9.16
CA SER A 161 -7.75 13.49 -9.72
C SER A 161 -8.09 12.00 -9.73
N GLU A 162 -7.09 11.12 -9.77
CA GLU A 162 -7.25 9.67 -9.86
C GLU A 162 -8.04 9.09 -8.68
N ALA A 163 -7.70 9.51 -7.45
CA ALA A 163 -8.42 9.08 -6.24
C ALA A 163 -9.87 9.58 -6.20
N HIS A 164 -10.14 10.75 -6.79
CA HIS A 164 -11.48 11.33 -6.84
C HIS A 164 -12.30 10.74 -7.98
N HIS A 165 -11.65 10.41 -9.10
CA HIS A 165 -12.23 9.81 -10.28
C HIS A 165 -12.83 8.45 -10.00
N ALA A 166 -12.15 7.60 -9.22
CA ALA A 166 -12.70 6.32 -8.80
C ALA A 166 -14.04 6.49 -8.06
N VAL A 167 -14.17 7.51 -7.21
CA VAL A 167 -15.43 7.83 -6.53
C VAL A 167 -16.44 8.40 -7.53
N ALA A 168 -16.02 9.30 -8.41
CA ALA A 168 -16.90 9.93 -9.38
C ALA A 168 -17.52 8.91 -10.33
N GLU A 169 -16.71 8.03 -10.91
CA GLU A 169 -17.15 6.94 -11.78
C GLU A 169 -18.13 6.01 -11.04
N TYR A 170 -17.78 5.59 -9.82
CA TYR A 170 -18.60 4.67 -9.04
C TYR A 170 -19.99 5.23 -8.71
N TYR A 171 -20.08 6.53 -8.40
CA TYR A 171 -21.31 7.22 -8.04
C TYR A 171 -21.98 7.94 -9.23
N GLY A 172 -21.41 7.89 -10.44
CA GLY A 172 -21.93 8.59 -11.62
C GLY A 172 -21.92 10.12 -11.48
N ILE A 173 -20.88 10.67 -10.86
CA ILE A 173 -20.70 12.10 -10.63
C ILE A 173 -19.90 12.71 -11.80
N PRO A 174 -20.39 13.80 -12.42
CA PRO A 174 -19.67 14.54 -13.44
C PRO A 174 -18.38 15.17 -12.91
N GLU A 175 -17.37 15.20 -13.77
CA GLU A 175 -16.04 15.70 -13.45
C GLU A 175 -15.65 16.79 -14.44
N ILE A 176 -14.97 17.83 -13.94
CA ILE A 176 -14.41 18.89 -14.79
C ILE A 176 -12.94 19.07 -14.43
N ASP A 177 -12.06 18.58 -15.29
CA ASP A 177 -10.62 18.76 -15.14
C ASP A 177 -10.16 20.08 -15.78
N MET A 178 -9.57 20.94 -14.95
CA MET A 178 -9.06 22.24 -15.38
C MET A 178 -7.68 22.14 -16.04
N LYS A 179 -6.96 21.02 -15.82
CA LYS A 179 -5.57 20.89 -16.24
C LYS A 179 -5.37 21.10 -17.75
N PRO A 180 -6.14 20.46 -18.66
CA PRO A 180 -5.93 20.65 -20.11
C PRO A 180 -6.11 22.11 -20.55
N ALA A 181 -7.18 22.77 -20.08
CA ALA A 181 -7.46 24.16 -20.42
C ALA A 181 -6.41 25.13 -19.87
N LEU A 182 -5.93 24.87 -18.65
CA LEU A 182 -4.87 25.69 -18.05
C LEU A 182 -3.53 25.48 -18.77
N GLU A 183 -3.21 24.26 -19.17
CA GLU A 183 -2.01 23.94 -19.94
C GLU A 183 -2.03 24.65 -21.30
N GLU A 184 -3.15 24.59 -22.02
CA GLU A 184 -3.35 25.32 -23.28
C GLU A 184 -3.15 26.84 -23.08
N SER A 185 -3.75 27.40 -22.04
CA SER A 185 -3.59 28.82 -21.68
C SER A 185 -2.13 29.19 -21.42
N ILE A 186 -1.38 28.39 -20.66
CA ILE A 186 0.03 28.70 -20.37
C ILE A 186 0.91 28.55 -21.61
N LEU A 187 0.67 27.51 -22.43
CA LEU A 187 1.39 27.29 -23.68
C LEU A 187 1.12 28.38 -24.72
N SER A 188 -0.02 29.08 -24.63
CA SER A 188 -0.32 30.21 -25.51
C SER A 188 0.60 31.43 -25.29
N THR A 189 1.29 31.51 -24.13
CA THR A 189 2.15 32.65 -23.77
C THR A 189 3.62 32.32 -23.55
N GLY A 190 4.02 31.05 -23.69
CA GLY A 190 5.38 30.56 -23.46
C GLY A 190 5.41 29.03 -23.32
N THR A 191 6.39 28.47 -22.61
CA THR A 191 6.53 27.03 -22.42
C THR A 191 6.22 26.58 -20.98
N MET A 192 6.17 25.27 -20.74
CA MET A 192 6.01 24.67 -19.42
C MET A 192 7.28 24.71 -18.57
N GLU A 193 8.45 24.81 -19.19
CA GLU A 193 9.74 24.87 -18.50
C GLU A 193 10.02 26.25 -17.91
N ASP A 194 9.42 27.30 -18.49
CA ASP A 194 9.52 28.67 -18.01
C ASP A 194 8.55 28.94 -16.85
N GLU A 195 9.03 28.83 -15.61
CA GLU A 195 8.23 29.10 -14.42
C GLU A 195 7.68 30.53 -14.36
N ASP A 196 8.36 31.52 -14.96
CA ASP A 196 7.85 32.89 -14.99
C ASP A 196 6.71 33.03 -15.98
N ASN A 197 6.68 32.21 -17.04
CA ASN A 197 5.51 32.06 -17.90
C ASN A 197 4.35 31.40 -17.14
N VAL A 198 4.60 30.32 -16.40
CA VAL A 198 3.58 29.66 -15.56
C VAL A 198 2.99 30.64 -14.53
N LYS A 199 3.82 31.49 -13.94
CA LYS A 199 3.38 32.49 -12.95
C LYS A 199 2.41 33.55 -13.47
N LYS A 200 2.27 33.71 -14.80
CA LYS A 200 1.21 34.54 -15.39
C LYS A 200 -0.19 33.98 -15.12
N TRP A 201 -0.28 32.67 -14.91
CA TRP A 201 -1.53 31.94 -14.67
C TRP A 201 -1.64 31.44 -13.23
N LEU A 202 -0.53 31.11 -12.56
CA LEU A 202 -0.46 30.64 -11.18
C LEU A 202 0.55 31.46 -10.35
N VAL A 203 0.07 32.40 -9.53
CA VAL A 203 0.89 33.40 -8.81
C VAL A 203 2.11 32.79 -8.10
N ASP A 204 1.90 31.66 -7.42
CA ASP A 204 2.89 30.94 -6.62
C ASP A 204 3.01 29.47 -7.06
N LEU A 205 2.77 29.21 -8.35
CA LEU A 205 2.76 27.87 -8.94
C LEU A 205 1.63 26.98 -8.41
N THR A 206 0.71 27.50 -7.60
CA THR A 206 -0.47 26.78 -7.08
C THR A 206 -1.75 27.58 -7.27
N HIS A 207 -1.77 28.85 -6.85
CA HIS A 207 -2.98 29.66 -6.80
C HIS A 207 -3.19 30.47 -8.09
N PRO A 208 -4.36 30.41 -8.74
CA PRO A 208 -4.61 31.12 -9.99
C PRO A 208 -4.51 32.65 -9.89
N THR A 209 -3.99 33.26 -10.94
CA THR A 209 -4.15 34.70 -11.22
C THR A 209 -5.57 34.99 -11.69
N ALA A 210 -5.90 36.26 -11.95
CA ALA A 210 -7.20 36.61 -12.56
C ALA A 210 -7.41 35.92 -13.92
N ASP A 211 -6.34 35.71 -14.70
CA ASP A 211 -6.38 35.02 -16.00
C ASP A 211 -6.52 33.50 -15.81
N GLY A 212 -5.85 32.93 -14.80
CA GLY A 212 -6.04 31.54 -14.41
C GLY A 212 -7.49 31.24 -14.00
N TYR A 213 -8.09 32.08 -13.16
CA TYR A 213 -9.51 31.95 -12.81
C TYR A 213 -10.46 32.18 -13.98
N ASP A 214 -10.09 33.03 -14.95
CA ASP A 214 -10.87 33.19 -16.19
C ASP A 214 -10.90 31.91 -17.02
N THR A 215 -9.76 31.24 -17.15
CA THR A 215 -9.67 29.92 -17.78
C THR A 215 -10.58 28.92 -17.08
N TYR A 216 -10.49 28.80 -15.75
CA TYR A 216 -11.33 27.88 -14.98
C TYR A 216 -12.82 28.18 -15.15
N THR A 217 -13.20 29.46 -15.08
CA THR A 217 -14.59 29.90 -15.23
C THR A 217 -15.15 29.48 -16.59
N LYS A 218 -14.42 29.73 -17.67
CA LYS A 218 -14.86 29.39 -19.03
C LYS A 218 -15.01 27.88 -19.23
N THR A 219 -14.07 27.10 -18.70
CA THR A 219 -14.13 25.63 -18.78
C THR A 219 -15.36 25.09 -18.05
N ILE A 220 -15.63 25.59 -16.83
CA ILE A 220 -16.79 25.16 -16.04
C ILE A 220 -18.09 25.62 -16.68
N GLN A 221 -18.16 26.85 -17.21
CA GLN A 221 -19.34 27.34 -17.95
C GLN A 221 -19.63 26.46 -19.16
N ALA A 222 -18.61 26.14 -19.97
CA ALA A 222 -18.78 25.29 -21.15
C ALA A 222 -19.30 23.89 -20.78
N ALA A 223 -18.81 23.31 -19.67
CA ALA A 223 -19.31 22.03 -19.16
C ALA A 223 -20.77 22.13 -18.68
N LEU A 224 -21.13 23.18 -17.94
CA LEU A 224 -22.51 23.43 -17.49
C LEU A 224 -23.49 23.69 -18.64
N GLU A 225 -23.01 24.10 -19.82
CA GLU A 225 -23.82 24.30 -21.01
C GLU A 225 -24.16 23.01 -21.74
N THR A 226 -23.40 21.93 -21.54
CA THR A 226 -23.75 20.61 -22.13
C THR A 226 -24.99 20.01 -21.45
N GLY A 227 -25.24 20.38 -20.19
CA GLY A 227 -26.31 19.83 -19.37
C GLY A 227 -25.90 18.57 -18.58
N ASP A 228 -24.77 17.96 -18.90
CA ASP A 228 -24.33 16.70 -18.30
C ASP A 228 -23.87 16.86 -16.85
N CYS A 229 -23.46 18.07 -16.45
CA CYS A 229 -23.04 18.37 -15.09
C CYS A 229 -24.18 18.37 -14.06
N TYR A 230 -25.45 18.44 -14.51
CA TYR A 230 -26.61 18.37 -13.62
C TYR A 230 -27.00 16.92 -13.32
N ALA A 231 -26.09 16.18 -12.67
CA ALA A 231 -26.33 14.80 -12.25
C ALA A 231 -26.32 14.66 -10.74
N ARG A 232 -27.26 13.86 -10.23
CA ARG A 232 -27.30 13.48 -8.82
C ARG A 232 -26.48 12.21 -8.63
N PRO A 233 -25.68 12.09 -7.55
CA PRO A 233 -24.95 10.88 -7.27
C PRO A 233 -25.91 9.69 -7.15
N GLN A 234 -25.52 8.57 -7.73
CA GLN A 234 -26.27 7.31 -7.66
C GLN A 234 -26.19 6.75 -6.24
N GLN A 235 -27.32 6.52 -5.58
CA GLN A 235 -27.31 5.87 -4.27
C GLN A 235 -26.85 4.40 -4.41
N LYS A 236 -25.72 4.06 -3.79
CA LYS A 236 -25.13 2.72 -3.79
C LYS A 236 -25.17 2.12 -2.38
N THR A 237 -25.65 0.88 -2.29
CA THR A 237 -25.61 0.12 -1.03
C THR A 237 -24.20 -0.34 -0.68
N ALA A 238 -23.41 -0.75 -1.69
CA ALA A 238 -21.99 -1.06 -1.52
C ALA A 238 -21.16 0.23 -1.45
N LYS A 239 -20.00 0.13 -0.81
CA LYS A 239 -19.00 1.20 -0.70
C LYS A 239 -17.84 0.90 -1.65
N LEU A 240 -17.22 1.93 -2.20
CA LEU A 240 -15.98 1.82 -2.98
C LEU A 240 -14.79 1.59 -2.05
N ASP A 241 -14.63 2.47 -1.07
CA ASP A 241 -13.76 2.30 0.09
C ASP A 241 -14.60 1.84 1.27
N ILE A 242 -14.24 0.68 1.80
CA ILE A 242 -15.03 0.07 2.86
C ILE A 242 -15.10 0.94 4.13
N ASN A 243 -14.09 1.76 4.37
CA ASN A 243 -14.01 2.66 5.52
C ASN A 243 -14.75 3.99 5.30
N ALA A 244 -15.34 4.21 4.13
CA ALA A 244 -16.14 5.39 3.86
C ALA A 244 -17.48 5.29 4.60
N SER A 245 -17.90 6.37 5.25
CA SER A 245 -19.17 6.43 5.97
C SER A 245 -19.69 7.86 6.01
N PRO A 246 -21.03 8.06 5.99
CA PRO A 246 -21.60 9.34 6.35
C PRO A 246 -21.08 9.80 7.70
N LEU A 247 -20.81 11.10 7.82
CA LEU A 247 -20.30 11.70 9.05
C LEU A 247 -21.02 13.02 9.31
N SER A 248 -21.67 13.10 10.46
CA SER A 248 -22.16 14.36 11.02
C SER A 248 -21.25 14.78 12.17
N THR A 249 -20.93 16.07 12.28
CA THR A 249 -19.97 16.57 13.27
C THR A 249 -20.49 17.76 14.06
N LYS A 250 -20.05 17.84 15.31
CA LYS A 250 -20.24 18.97 16.20
C LYS A 250 -18.94 19.71 16.40
N TRP A 251 -18.99 21.03 16.17
CA TRP A 251 -17.87 21.94 16.38
C TRP A 251 -18.04 22.67 17.71
N THR A 252 -17.06 22.52 18.61
CA THR A 252 -17.03 23.19 19.91
C THR A 252 -15.85 24.15 19.95
N ALA A 253 -16.13 25.43 20.21
CA ALA A 253 -15.08 26.46 20.28
C ALA A 253 -14.10 26.15 21.42
N ALA A 254 -12.81 26.41 21.19
CA ALA A 254 -11.76 26.08 22.16
C ALA A 254 -11.92 26.81 23.50
N ASN A 255 -12.59 27.98 23.53
CA ASN A 255 -12.90 28.69 24.76
C ASN A 255 -13.92 27.97 25.66
N GLY A 256 -14.60 26.95 25.17
CA GLY A 256 -15.45 26.05 25.95
C GLY A 256 -14.67 24.96 26.68
N ALA A 257 -13.39 24.77 26.38
CA ALA A 257 -12.52 23.81 27.06
C ALA A 257 -11.99 24.38 28.39
N LYS A 258 -11.65 23.49 29.32
CA LYS A 258 -11.14 23.85 30.63
C LYS A 258 -9.66 24.24 30.51
N ALA A 259 -9.40 25.54 30.54
CA ALA A 259 -8.06 26.11 30.50
C ALA A 259 -7.46 26.23 31.92
N THR A 260 -6.19 25.85 32.08
CA THR A 260 -5.38 26.08 33.29
C THR A 260 -4.09 26.79 32.89
N GLY A 261 -3.77 27.91 33.54
CA GLY A 261 -2.58 28.70 33.22
C GLY A 261 -2.91 30.12 32.77
N THR A 262 -2.17 30.63 31.78
CA THR A 262 -2.20 32.01 31.30
C THR A 262 -2.85 32.19 29.93
N TRP A 263 -3.75 31.27 29.56
CA TRP A 263 -4.54 31.32 28.33
C TRP A 263 -5.29 32.64 28.14
N SER A 264 -5.31 33.12 26.91
CA SER A 264 -6.04 34.34 26.49
C SER A 264 -6.86 34.06 25.25
N GLU A 265 -7.89 34.88 25.01
CA GLU A 265 -8.70 34.78 23.80
C GLU A 265 -7.86 35.08 22.56
N ASN A 266 -7.98 34.21 21.56
CA ASN A 266 -7.38 34.43 20.25
C ASN A 266 -8.36 35.19 19.35
N GLU A 267 -8.20 36.51 19.26
CA GLU A 267 -9.05 37.37 18.41
C GLU A 267 -8.89 37.08 16.90
N ASN A 268 -7.82 36.37 16.51
CA ASN A 268 -7.56 35.98 15.11
C ASN A 268 -8.10 34.59 14.76
N ALA A 269 -8.84 33.92 15.66
CA ALA A 269 -9.36 32.57 15.47
C ALA A 269 -10.33 32.45 14.28
N SER A 270 -10.44 31.24 13.72
CA SER A 270 -11.31 30.98 12.58
C SER A 270 -12.72 31.15 13.12
N TYR A 271 -13.47 32.12 12.59
CA TYR A 271 -14.80 32.47 13.09
C TYR A 271 -14.83 33.14 14.49
N GLY A 272 -13.72 33.77 14.92
CA GLY A 272 -13.69 34.76 16.00
C GLY A 272 -13.74 34.22 17.43
N CYS A 273 -13.53 32.92 17.64
CA CYS A 273 -13.45 32.31 18.97
C CYS A 273 -12.34 31.25 19.02
N GLY A 274 -11.39 31.43 19.94
CA GLY A 274 -10.27 30.52 20.15
C GLY A 274 -9.45 30.92 21.39
N LEU A 275 -8.48 30.08 21.75
CA LEU A 275 -7.58 30.30 22.87
C LEU A 275 -6.12 30.23 22.43
N THR A 276 -5.27 31.06 23.01
CA THR A 276 -3.82 31.05 22.77
C THR A 276 -3.04 31.10 24.07
N SER A 277 -1.90 30.41 24.12
CA SER A 277 -0.90 30.52 25.17
C SER A 277 0.50 30.33 24.61
N SER A 278 1.49 30.98 25.23
CA SER A 278 2.91 30.80 24.94
C SER A 278 3.70 30.39 26.20
N THR A 279 3.00 29.97 27.26
CA THR A 279 3.60 29.66 28.56
C THR A 279 3.72 28.15 28.72
N PRO A 280 4.95 27.58 28.76
CA PRO A 280 5.15 26.15 28.94
C PRO A 280 4.47 25.63 30.22
N GLY A 281 3.77 24.51 30.11
CA GLY A 281 3.01 23.89 31.20
C GLY A 281 1.56 24.34 31.33
N ASP A 282 1.13 25.37 30.59
CA ASP A 282 -0.30 25.71 30.46
C ASP A 282 -1.06 24.52 29.84
N THR A 283 -2.27 24.23 30.31
CA THR A 283 -3.08 23.09 29.82
C THR A 283 -4.47 23.50 29.35
N LEU A 284 -4.99 22.77 28.36
CA LEU A 284 -6.37 22.87 27.88
C LEU A 284 -7.01 21.48 27.86
N GLU A 285 -8.15 21.30 28.51
CA GLU A 285 -8.83 20.00 28.62
C GLU A 285 -10.23 20.05 27.99
N PHE A 286 -10.53 19.07 27.14
CA PHE A 286 -11.80 18.96 26.42
C PHE A 286 -12.32 17.51 26.49
N THR A 287 -13.63 17.34 26.67
CA THR A 287 -14.27 16.03 26.73
C THR A 287 -15.33 15.92 25.63
N PHE A 288 -15.38 14.78 24.96
CA PHE A 288 -16.36 14.47 23.93
C PHE A 288 -16.72 12.99 23.98
N SER A 289 -17.74 12.58 23.23
CA SER A 289 -18.08 11.17 23.10
C SER A 289 -18.13 10.75 21.64
N GLY A 290 -17.70 9.53 21.38
CA GLY A 290 -17.65 8.95 20.05
C GLY A 290 -16.24 8.93 19.44
N PRO A 291 -16.10 8.32 18.26
CA PRO A 291 -14.80 7.89 17.77
C PRO A 291 -14.04 8.91 16.93
N VAL A 292 -14.68 10.00 16.52
CA VAL A 292 -14.05 11.01 15.67
C VAL A 292 -13.64 12.19 16.53
N LEU A 293 -12.38 12.57 16.43
CA LEU A 293 -11.82 13.80 16.97
C LEU A 293 -11.07 14.55 15.88
N GLY A 294 -11.35 15.84 15.77
CA GLY A 294 -10.54 16.81 15.04
C GLY A 294 -10.12 17.95 15.97
N ILE A 295 -8.89 18.41 15.85
CA ILE A 295 -8.39 19.58 16.58
C ILE A 295 -7.97 20.62 15.56
N GLN A 296 -8.69 21.73 15.51
CA GLN A 296 -8.30 22.88 14.70
C GLN A 296 -7.37 23.79 15.51
N HIS A 297 -6.13 23.90 15.05
CA HIS A 297 -5.10 24.75 15.64
C HIS A 297 -4.54 25.75 14.64
N ARG A 298 -3.70 26.67 15.11
CA ARG A 298 -3.00 27.64 14.28
C ARG A 298 -1.57 27.23 13.98
N ILE A 299 -1.20 27.31 12.71
CA ILE A 299 0.17 27.19 12.25
C ILE A 299 0.75 28.55 11.85
N GLY A 300 2.07 28.70 11.95
CA GLY A 300 2.76 29.93 11.56
C GLY A 300 4.26 29.91 11.85
N LYS A 301 4.99 30.87 11.28
CA LYS A 301 6.46 30.97 11.36
C LYS A 301 7.03 31.18 12.77
N GLU A 302 6.18 31.50 13.74
CA GLU A 302 6.53 31.72 15.14
C GLU A 302 5.70 30.83 16.08
N CYS A 303 4.87 29.92 15.56
CA CYS A 303 4.02 29.09 16.41
C CYS A 303 4.82 27.98 17.11
N GLY A 304 4.42 27.65 18.34
CA GLY A 304 5.14 26.74 19.23
C GLY A 304 4.76 25.27 19.10
N GLN A 305 5.11 24.50 20.13
CA GLN A 305 4.80 23.07 20.20
C GLN A 305 3.86 22.79 21.38
N TYR A 306 3.02 21.77 21.25
CA TYR A 306 2.22 21.25 22.36
C TYR A 306 2.25 19.73 22.40
N MET A 307 2.13 19.17 23.59
CA MET A 307 1.87 17.75 23.80
C MET A 307 0.37 17.52 23.76
N LEU A 308 -0.08 16.58 22.92
CA LEU A 308 -1.45 16.11 22.89
C LEU A 308 -1.55 14.83 23.71
N ASN A 309 -2.51 14.78 24.63
CA ASN A 309 -2.85 13.61 25.42
C ASN A 309 -4.34 13.29 25.22
N ILE A 310 -4.68 12.03 25.01
CA ILE A 310 -6.06 11.54 24.89
C ILE A 310 -6.20 10.37 25.87
N ASP A 311 -7.21 10.42 26.75
CA ASP A 311 -7.51 9.38 27.72
C ASP A 311 -6.35 9.01 28.65
N GLY A 312 -5.54 10.00 29.00
CA GLY A 312 -4.37 9.82 29.88
C GLY A 312 -3.10 9.44 29.13
N ARG A 313 -3.14 9.27 27.80
CA ARG A 313 -2.02 8.79 26.98
C ARG A 313 -1.49 9.89 26.07
N ASP A 314 -0.17 10.05 26.03
CA ASP A 314 0.48 11.05 25.17
C ASP A 314 0.46 10.57 23.71
N VAL A 315 -0.32 11.25 22.88
CA VAL A 315 -0.41 11.05 21.42
C VAL A 315 0.86 11.54 20.73
N GLY A 316 1.51 12.56 21.31
CA GLY A 316 2.79 13.07 20.85
C GLY A 316 2.89 14.59 20.82
N THR A 317 4.08 15.05 20.48
CA THR A 317 4.38 16.47 20.31
C THR A 317 3.96 16.94 18.93
N ILE A 318 3.08 17.92 18.87
CA ILE A 318 2.64 18.54 17.63
C ILE A 318 3.36 19.88 17.47
N ASP A 319 4.12 20.00 16.38
CA ASP A 319 4.77 21.24 15.97
C ASP A 319 3.84 22.06 15.07
N THR A 320 3.57 23.29 15.49
CA THR A 320 2.70 24.21 14.76
C THR A 320 3.48 25.21 13.89
N TYR A 321 4.79 25.04 13.77
CA TYR A 321 5.62 25.86 12.90
C TYR A 321 5.29 25.67 11.42
N TYR A 322 5.09 26.77 10.70
CA TYR A 322 5.01 26.79 9.24
C TYR A 322 5.59 28.07 8.64
N SER A 323 6.68 27.93 7.88
CA SER A 323 7.49 29.07 7.41
C SER A 323 6.76 30.02 6.45
N LYS A 324 5.70 29.56 5.77
CA LYS A 324 5.03 30.33 4.71
C LYS A 324 3.84 31.17 5.18
N THR A 325 3.46 31.11 6.47
CA THR A 325 2.35 31.90 7.01
C THR A 325 2.67 32.51 8.37
N THR A 326 1.98 33.58 8.74
CA THR A 326 2.07 34.17 10.08
C THR A 326 1.03 33.61 11.03
N SER A 327 -0.14 33.22 10.52
CA SER A 327 -1.16 32.49 11.27
C SER A 327 -2.20 31.93 10.29
N GLN A 328 -2.44 30.62 10.34
CA GLN A 328 -3.48 29.96 9.55
C GLN A 328 -4.14 28.87 10.37
N GLY A 329 -5.47 28.80 10.35
CA GLY A 329 -6.22 27.69 10.95
C GLY A 329 -6.16 26.45 10.07
N VAL A 330 -5.75 25.32 10.64
CA VAL A 330 -5.71 24.02 9.97
C VAL A 330 -6.23 22.94 10.91
N LEU A 331 -6.69 21.82 10.35
CA LEU A 331 -6.99 20.62 11.12
C LEU A 331 -5.67 19.94 11.46
N GLY A 332 -5.13 20.25 12.64
CA GLY A 332 -3.78 19.88 13.07
C GLY A 332 -3.65 18.45 13.54
N TYR A 333 -4.77 17.91 14.05
CA TYR A 333 -4.88 16.52 14.45
C TYR A 333 -6.26 16.02 14.06
N GLN A 334 -6.32 14.78 13.60
CA GLN A 334 -7.57 14.08 13.35
C GLN A 334 -7.41 12.60 13.66
N ASN A 335 -8.47 12.02 14.22
CA ASN A 335 -8.60 10.60 14.40
C ASN A 335 -10.06 10.22 14.12
N PHE A 336 -10.28 9.18 13.32
CA PHE A 336 -11.61 8.70 12.95
C PHE A 336 -11.96 7.35 13.63
N ALA A 337 -11.16 6.91 14.61
CA ALA A 337 -11.21 5.57 15.19
C ALA A 337 -10.84 5.51 16.70
N LEU A 338 -11.16 6.53 17.51
CA LEU A 338 -10.83 6.56 18.96
C LEU A 338 -11.65 5.58 19.83
N GLY A 339 -12.70 4.95 19.28
CA GLY A 339 -13.58 4.02 20.00
C GLY A 339 -14.93 4.62 20.42
N ALA A 340 -15.80 3.79 21.01
CA ALA A 340 -17.04 4.27 21.61
C ALA A 340 -16.81 4.57 23.08
N GLY A 341 -17.17 5.78 23.50
CA GLY A 341 -17.10 6.16 24.89
C GLY A 341 -16.98 7.66 25.03
N GLU A 342 -16.86 8.09 26.27
CA GLU A 342 -16.39 9.43 26.58
C GLU A 342 -14.86 9.44 26.54
N HIS A 343 -14.31 10.41 25.81
CA HIS A 343 -12.87 10.63 25.66
C HIS A 343 -12.48 11.98 26.24
N ARG A 344 -11.32 12.05 26.88
CA ARG A 344 -10.74 13.25 27.46
C ARG A 344 -9.46 13.63 26.74
N VAL A 345 -9.51 14.77 26.06
CA VAL A 345 -8.36 15.43 25.45
C VAL A 345 -7.70 16.36 26.47
N LYS A 346 -6.39 16.29 26.58
CA LYS A 346 -5.55 17.23 27.33
C LYS A 346 -4.41 17.72 26.45
N ILE A 347 -4.34 19.01 26.23
CA ILE A 347 -3.25 19.69 25.53
C ILE A 347 -2.35 20.35 26.58
N THR A 348 -1.03 20.23 26.41
CA THR A 348 -0.04 20.89 27.27
C THR A 348 0.94 21.70 26.41
N VAL A 349 1.06 23.01 26.67
CA VAL A 349 2.01 23.88 25.96
C VAL A 349 3.45 23.49 26.32
N LEU A 350 4.32 23.31 25.32
CA LEU A 350 5.72 22.94 25.53
C LEU A 350 6.65 24.16 25.46
N GLY A 351 7.80 24.05 26.12
CA GLY A 351 8.89 25.02 26.03
C GLY A 351 9.88 24.74 24.91
N THR A 352 9.72 23.62 24.20
CA THR A 352 10.46 23.26 23.00
C THR A 352 9.87 23.97 21.79
N LYS A 353 10.70 24.17 20.76
CA LYS A 353 10.34 24.88 19.52
C LYS A 353 11.07 24.27 18.33
N ASN A 354 10.55 24.56 17.14
CA ASN A 354 11.21 24.20 15.89
C ASN A 354 12.60 24.87 15.78
N GLU A 355 13.58 24.14 15.24
CA GLU A 355 14.97 24.61 15.07
C GLU A 355 15.09 25.86 14.17
N ASN A 356 14.13 26.06 13.27
CA ASN A 356 14.09 27.21 12.38
C ASN A 356 13.61 28.50 13.05
N ILE A 357 13.13 28.43 14.30
CA ILE A 357 12.71 29.60 15.08
C ILE A 357 13.90 30.12 15.88
N ALA A 358 14.21 31.41 15.73
CA ALA A 358 15.30 32.07 16.45
C ALA A 358 15.16 31.98 17.98
N ASP A 359 16.29 31.94 18.69
CA ASP A 359 16.32 31.96 20.17
C ASP A 359 15.76 33.24 20.75
N GLY A 360 14.94 33.11 21.80
CA GLY A 360 14.26 34.23 22.45
C GLY A 360 12.94 34.67 21.79
N THR A 361 12.56 34.09 20.65
CA THR A 361 11.23 34.30 20.05
C THR A 361 10.13 33.69 20.94
N VAL A 362 9.05 34.43 21.17
CA VAL A 362 7.86 33.92 21.86
C VAL A 362 7.11 32.99 20.91
N THR A 363 6.86 31.76 21.34
CA THR A 363 6.25 30.73 20.49
C THR A 363 4.85 30.33 20.97
N PRO A 364 3.78 31.03 20.56
CA PRO A 364 2.43 30.70 20.99
C PRO A 364 1.90 29.45 20.28
N VAL A 365 1.05 28.69 20.99
CA VAL A 365 0.11 27.74 20.38
C VAL A 365 -1.30 28.31 20.52
N ALA A 366 -2.11 28.13 19.48
CA ALA A 366 -3.49 28.59 19.49
C ALA A 366 -4.44 27.56 18.90
N PHE A 367 -5.62 27.45 19.51
CA PHE A 367 -6.67 26.50 19.17
C PHE A 367 -7.96 27.25 18.89
N ASP A 368 -8.62 26.89 17.79
CA ASP A 368 -9.87 27.52 17.38
C ASP A 368 -11.05 26.62 17.78
N TRP A 369 -11.03 25.34 17.36
CA TRP A 369 -12.17 24.43 17.50
C TRP A 369 -11.74 23.00 17.82
N PHE A 370 -12.56 22.31 18.60
CA PHE A 370 -12.60 20.85 18.69
C PHE A 370 -13.79 20.34 17.88
N VAL A 371 -13.55 19.33 17.05
CA VAL A 371 -14.55 18.71 16.18
C VAL A 371 -14.75 17.29 16.64
N ALA A 372 -15.99 16.88 16.88
CA ALA A 372 -16.31 15.50 17.24
C ALA A 372 -17.50 15.00 16.43
N GLU A 373 -17.65 13.68 16.28
CA GLU A 373 -18.85 13.11 15.65
C GLU A 373 -20.10 13.48 16.45
N GLN A 374 -21.15 13.87 15.73
CA GLN A 374 -22.47 14.11 16.29
C GLN A 374 -23.31 12.85 16.12
N ASN A 375 -23.86 12.34 17.23
CA ASN A 375 -24.70 11.13 17.25
C ASN A 375 -24.02 9.92 16.58
N PRO A 376 -22.88 9.42 17.11
CA PRO A 376 -22.18 8.29 16.49
C PRO A 376 -23.11 7.09 16.29
N SER A 377 -22.93 6.37 15.16
CA SER A 377 -23.67 5.13 14.91
C SER A 377 -23.57 4.22 16.15
N PRO A 378 -24.70 3.76 16.71
CA PRO A 378 -24.67 2.86 17.87
C PRO A 378 -24.05 1.50 17.51
N TYR A 379 -23.79 1.24 16.22
CA TYR A 379 -23.30 -0.05 15.73
C TYR A 379 -21.81 -0.08 15.37
N ARG A 380 -21.03 1.02 15.43
CA ARG A 380 -19.60 0.96 15.05
C ARG A 380 -18.78 -0.01 15.90
N TRP A 381 -19.03 -0.06 17.20
CA TRP A 381 -18.26 -0.89 18.14
C TRP A 381 -19.16 -1.36 19.28
N ILE A 382 -18.76 -2.39 20.02
CA ILE A 382 -19.58 -3.03 21.07
C ILE A 382 -19.09 -2.58 22.45
N ASN A 383 -20.01 -2.16 23.30
CA ASN A 383 -19.75 -1.87 24.72
C ASN A 383 -21.04 -2.18 25.50
N GLU A 384 -21.17 -3.44 25.91
CA GLU A 384 -22.36 -4.01 26.54
C GLU A 384 -22.01 -4.38 27.97
N ASN A 385 -22.40 -3.53 28.92
CA ASN A 385 -22.16 -3.73 30.35
C ASN A 385 -23.37 -4.33 31.08
N PHE A 386 -24.51 -4.48 30.41
CA PHE A 386 -25.74 -5.12 30.91
C PHE A 386 -26.34 -4.53 32.23
N GLU A 387 -25.94 -3.32 32.61
CA GLU A 387 -26.34 -2.69 33.88
C GLU A 387 -27.82 -2.25 33.92
N ASP A 388 -28.40 -2.02 32.75
CA ASP A 388 -29.73 -1.42 32.57
C ASP A 388 -30.76 -2.39 31.97
N CYS A 389 -30.40 -3.68 31.84
CA CYS A 389 -31.23 -4.71 31.17
C CYS A 389 -31.52 -4.37 29.69
N ASP A 390 -30.68 -3.58 29.02
CA ASP A 390 -30.82 -3.37 27.58
C ASP A 390 -30.22 -4.53 26.77
N PHE A 391 -31.04 -5.12 25.88
CA PHE A 391 -30.63 -6.13 24.91
C PHE A 391 -30.98 -5.71 23.47
N SER A 392 -31.25 -4.42 23.23
CA SER A 392 -31.70 -3.89 21.95
C SER A 392 -30.74 -4.15 20.79
N ARG A 393 -29.45 -4.36 21.07
CA ARG A 393 -28.39 -4.63 20.11
C ARG A 393 -28.12 -6.12 19.86
N LEU A 394 -28.67 -6.99 20.70
CA LEU A 394 -28.48 -8.43 20.62
C LEU A 394 -29.22 -9.01 19.40
N VAL A 395 -28.51 -9.84 18.65
CA VAL A 395 -29.04 -10.68 17.59
C VAL A 395 -28.73 -12.14 17.96
N PRO A 396 -29.70 -12.91 18.49
CA PRO A 396 -29.48 -14.31 18.82
C PRO A 396 -29.09 -15.13 17.57
N SER A 397 -28.05 -15.95 17.70
CA SER A 397 -27.60 -16.87 16.65
C SER A 397 -27.84 -18.32 17.08
N GLY A 398 -28.47 -19.11 16.22
CA GLY A 398 -28.75 -20.52 16.48
C GLY A 398 -29.82 -20.78 17.55
N ASP A 399 -29.75 -21.97 18.16
CA ASP A 399 -30.69 -22.43 19.19
C ASP A 399 -30.22 -22.01 20.58
N MET A 400 -30.59 -20.79 20.98
CA MET A 400 -30.26 -20.23 22.29
C MET A 400 -31.44 -19.47 22.91
N SER A 401 -31.44 -19.40 24.24
CA SER A 401 -32.29 -18.48 25.02
C SER A 401 -31.42 -17.59 25.92
N TYR A 402 -31.96 -16.43 26.29
CA TYR A 402 -31.26 -15.48 27.15
C TYR A 402 -32.22 -14.78 28.12
N GLU A 403 -31.69 -14.38 29.27
CA GLU A 403 -32.37 -13.57 30.28
C GLU A 403 -31.39 -12.63 30.96
N TRP A 404 -31.89 -11.51 31.48
CA TRP A 404 -31.11 -10.66 32.37
C TRP A 404 -31.10 -11.25 33.77
N SER A 405 -29.95 -11.22 34.43
CA SER A 405 -29.76 -11.82 35.74
C SER A 405 -29.09 -10.85 36.70
N THR A 406 -29.63 -10.76 37.92
CA THR A 406 -29.00 -10.09 39.07
C THR A 406 -28.39 -11.09 40.05
N ASP A 407 -28.52 -12.39 39.79
CA ASP A 407 -28.15 -13.44 40.72
C ASP A 407 -26.63 -13.69 40.73
N GLU A 408 -25.96 -13.39 39.62
CA GLU A 408 -24.54 -13.63 39.37
C GLU A 408 -24.01 -12.49 38.48
N THR A 409 -23.14 -11.64 39.03
CA THR A 409 -22.62 -10.39 38.43
C THR A 409 -21.09 -10.37 38.50
N ALA A 410 -20.39 -9.89 37.47
CA ALA A 410 -18.94 -9.74 37.53
C ALA A 410 -18.57 -8.44 38.29
N LEU A 411 -17.53 -8.48 39.13
CA LEU A 411 -16.93 -7.29 39.76
C LEU A 411 -17.89 -6.32 40.51
N GLY A 412 -19.07 -6.78 40.93
CA GLY A 412 -20.07 -5.94 41.62
C GLY A 412 -20.95 -5.10 40.68
N SER A 413 -21.07 -5.51 39.41
CA SER A 413 -22.03 -4.99 38.43
C SER A 413 -23.50 -5.16 38.89
N ASN A 414 -24.43 -4.39 38.34
CA ASN A 414 -25.85 -4.46 38.69
C ASN A 414 -26.60 -5.58 37.95
N GLY A 415 -26.04 -6.11 36.85
CA GLY A 415 -26.64 -7.25 36.15
C GLY A 415 -25.75 -7.83 35.06
N ALA A 416 -26.01 -9.08 34.69
CA ALA A 416 -25.30 -9.79 33.63
C ALA A 416 -26.29 -10.48 32.68
N MET A 417 -25.81 -10.84 31.49
CA MET A 417 -26.57 -11.63 30.54
C MET A 417 -26.39 -13.13 30.85
N LYS A 418 -27.49 -13.82 31.14
CA LYS A 418 -27.50 -15.28 31.24
C LYS A 418 -27.94 -15.89 29.92
N VAL A 419 -27.11 -16.75 29.36
CA VAL A 419 -27.30 -17.42 28.08
C VAL A 419 -27.45 -18.92 28.32
N THR A 420 -28.40 -19.55 27.63
CA THR A 420 -28.53 -21.01 27.57
C THR A 420 -28.44 -21.44 26.12
N LEU A 421 -27.39 -22.22 25.79
CA LEU A 421 -27.21 -22.81 24.48
C LEU A 421 -27.83 -24.21 24.44
N ASN A 422 -28.72 -24.45 23.49
CA ASN A 422 -29.45 -25.70 23.34
C ASN A 422 -29.04 -26.42 22.04
N GLY A 423 -28.96 -27.76 22.08
CA GLY A 423 -28.84 -28.56 20.86
C GLY A 423 -27.44 -28.69 20.25
N LYS A 424 -27.40 -29.11 18.98
CA LYS A 424 -26.19 -29.62 18.28
C LYS A 424 -25.59 -28.66 17.24
N ASN A 425 -26.22 -27.52 17.01
CA ASN A 425 -25.76 -26.53 16.03
C ASN A 425 -24.95 -25.44 16.73
N ALA A 426 -24.12 -24.72 15.96
CA ALA A 426 -23.42 -23.55 16.49
C ALA A 426 -24.45 -22.48 16.88
N ALA A 427 -24.41 -22.06 18.14
CA ALA A 427 -25.27 -21.03 18.70
C ALA A 427 -24.45 -20.13 19.65
N GLY A 428 -24.89 -18.89 19.79
CA GLY A 428 -24.22 -17.89 20.61
C GLY A 428 -24.89 -16.52 20.53
N PRO A 429 -24.76 -15.69 21.57
CA PRO A 429 -25.18 -14.31 21.51
C PRO A 429 -24.29 -13.55 20.52
N SER A 430 -24.89 -12.75 19.64
CA SER A 430 -24.16 -11.90 18.70
C SER A 430 -24.66 -10.46 18.73
N TRP A 431 -23.78 -9.51 18.44
CA TRP A 431 -24.09 -8.08 18.45
C TRP A 431 -23.67 -7.46 17.13
N ARG A 432 -24.44 -6.47 16.65
CA ARG A 432 -24.02 -5.69 15.49
C ARG A 432 -22.80 -4.84 15.82
N CYS A 433 -21.78 -4.95 14.97
CA CYS A 433 -20.53 -4.20 15.03
C CYS A 433 -20.11 -3.86 13.61
N GLU A 434 -19.85 -2.59 13.31
CA GLU A 434 -19.34 -2.10 12.02
C GLU A 434 -17.84 -1.87 12.18
N THR A 435 -17.05 -2.90 11.88
CA THR A 435 -15.59 -2.79 11.91
C THR A 435 -15.07 -2.10 10.66
N VAL A 436 -13.91 -1.46 10.78
CA VAL A 436 -13.21 -0.67 9.77
C VAL A 436 -12.01 -1.48 9.31
N ASN A 437 -11.88 -1.73 8.01
CA ASN A 437 -10.73 -2.41 7.43
C ASN A 437 -9.43 -1.64 7.68
N GLY A 438 -8.35 -2.36 7.98
CA GLY A 438 -7.08 -1.83 8.45
C GLY A 438 -7.05 -1.47 9.94
N THR A 439 -8.14 -1.67 10.68
CA THR A 439 -8.21 -1.35 12.12
C THR A 439 -8.07 -2.63 12.95
N THR A 440 -7.21 -2.58 13.96
CA THR A 440 -7.14 -3.59 15.01
C THR A 440 -8.20 -3.30 16.06
N TYR A 441 -8.82 -4.34 16.60
CA TYR A 441 -9.83 -4.27 17.64
C TYR A 441 -9.37 -5.05 18.87
N ASN A 442 -9.48 -4.40 20.03
CA ASN A 442 -9.41 -5.07 21.32
C ASN A 442 -10.78 -5.65 21.64
N VAL A 443 -10.81 -6.94 21.99
CA VAL A 443 -12.01 -7.71 22.27
C VAL A 443 -11.91 -8.24 23.69
N SER A 444 -12.90 -7.94 24.53
CA SER A 444 -12.92 -8.49 25.88
C SER A 444 -14.32 -8.78 26.40
N ALA A 445 -14.46 -9.79 27.25
CA ALA A 445 -15.70 -10.12 27.94
C ALA A 445 -15.39 -10.82 29.25
N TRP A 446 -16.20 -10.61 30.29
CA TRP A 446 -16.24 -11.50 31.44
C TRP A 446 -17.21 -12.63 31.15
N VAL A 447 -16.81 -13.87 31.40
CA VAL A 447 -17.65 -15.06 31.15
C VAL A 447 -17.54 -16.06 32.30
N LYS A 448 -18.64 -16.71 32.66
CA LYS A 448 -18.71 -17.79 33.66
C LYS A 448 -19.60 -18.93 33.19
N ALA A 449 -19.15 -20.18 33.31
CA ALA A 449 -20.00 -21.35 33.05
C ALA A 449 -20.82 -21.70 34.32
N ALA A 450 -22.14 -21.56 34.24
CA ALA A 450 -23.03 -21.66 35.39
C ALA A 450 -23.32 -23.10 35.83
N ASN A 451 -23.36 -24.06 34.89
CA ASN A 451 -23.64 -25.46 35.16
C ASN A 451 -22.45 -26.38 34.88
N ILE A 452 -21.23 -25.90 35.15
CA ILE A 452 -19.99 -26.62 34.85
C ILE A 452 -19.92 -28.01 35.51
N ASP A 453 -20.53 -28.17 36.68
CA ASP A 453 -20.60 -29.45 37.41
C ASP A 453 -21.37 -30.55 36.66
N GLU A 454 -22.18 -30.17 35.67
CA GLU A 454 -22.92 -31.09 34.81
C GLU A 454 -22.13 -31.48 33.55
N TRP A 455 -20.99 -30.84 33.29
CA TRP A 455 -20.21 -31.02 32.07
C TRP A 455 -19.22 -32.19 32.22
N THR A 456 -19.05 -32.93 31.13
CA THR A 456 -17.92 -33.86 30.94
C THR A 456 -16.82 -33.12 30.18
N ILE A 457 -15.84 -32.61 30.93
CA ILE A 457 -14.77 -31.75 30.39
C ILE A 457 -13.95 -32.49 29.34
N GLY A 458 -13.95 -31.95 28.12
CA GLY A 458 -13.15 -32.41 26.98
C GLY A 458 -12.34 -31.28 26.36
N GLU A 459 -11.70 -31.57 25.22
CA GLU A 459 -10.77 -30.64 24.57
C GLU A 459 -11.42 -29.29 24.18
N ASN A 460 -12.72 -29.28 23.85
CA ASN A 460 -13.43 -28.06 23.44
C ASN A 460 -14.14 -27.34 24.58
N SER A 461 -14.20 -27.93 25.78
CA SER A 461 -14.91 -27.36 26.93
C SER A 461 -14.26 -26.10 27.46
N ASP A 462 -12.95 -25.93 27.25
CA ASP A 462 -12.17 -24.78 27.73
C ASP A 462 -11.66 -23.88 26.58
N LYS A 463 -12.47 -23.74 25.53
CA LYS A 463 -12.21 -22.85 24.40
C LYS A 463 -13.35 -21.84 24.30
N VAL A 464 -13.04 -20.57 24.11
CA VAL A 464 -14.03 -19.53 23.77
C VAL A 464 -13.60 -18.86 22.47
N ARG A 465 -14.56 -18.56 21.59
CA ARG A 465 -14.34 -17.93 20.30
C ARG A 465 -15.10 -16.62 20.25
N PHE A 466 -14.41 -15.57 19.81
CA PHE A 466 -15.03 -14.39 19.25
C PHE A 466 -15.09 -14.57 17.74
N VAL A 467 -16.30 -14.67 17.18
CA VAL A 467 -16.54 -14.93 15.76
C VAL A 467 -17.01 -13.64 15.10
N PHE A 468 -16.16 -13.10 14.25
CA PHE A 468 -16.37 -11.90 13.44
C PHE A 468 -17.01 -12.31 12.11
N GLN A 469 -18.19 -11.78 11.78
CA GLN A 469 -18.97 -12.19 10.60
C GLN A 469 -19.09 -11.07 9.54
N PRO A 470 -18.12 -10.97 8.61
CA PRO A 470 -18.24 -10.10 7.44
C PRO A 470 -19.05 -10.77 6.30
N LYS A 471 -19.62 -9.97 5.40
CA LYS A 471 -20.36 -10.47 4.24
C LYS A 471 -19.46 -10.58 3.01
N VAL A 472 -19.67 -11.61 2.18
CA VAL A 472 -18.95 -11.76 0.91
C VAL A 472 -19.36 -10.68 -0.09
N LEU A 473 -18.37 -10.05 -0.71
CA LEU A 473 -18.56 -9.21 -1.88
C LEU A 473 -18.38 -10.08 -3.15
N ASN A 474 -19.39 -10.12 -4.02
CA ASN A 474 -19.29 -10.78 -5.32
C ASN A 474 -18.43 -9.92 -6.27
N GLU A 475 -17.93 -10.52 -7.36
CA GLU A 475 -17.11 -9.84 -8.38
C GLU A 475 -17.80 -8.63 -9.02
N ASP A 476 -19.14 -8.61 -9.03
CA ASP A 476 -19.96 -7.49 -9.53
C ASP A 476 -20.26 -6.42 -8.46
N GLY A 477 -19.62 -6.50 -7.29
CA GLY A 477 -19.86 -5.62 -6.14
C GLY A 477 -21.18 -5.89 -5.40
N SER A 478 -21.93 -6.93 -5.78
CA SER A 478 -23.16 -7.32 -5.10
C SER A 478 -22.89 -8.20 -3.87
N TRP A 479 -23.87 -8.29 -2.97
CA TRP A 479 -23.75 -9.04 -1.73
C TRP A 479 -23.99 -10.55 -1.95
N GLY A 480 -22.99 -11.39 -1.62
CA GLY A 480 -23.09 -12.85 -1.66
C GLY A 480 -24.04 -13.40 -0.59
N ARG A 481 -24.72 -14.53 -0.89
CA ARG A 481 -25.64 -15.21 0.07
C ARG A 481 -24.93 -16.03 1.15
N SER A 482 -23.61 -16.16 1.10
CA SER A 482 -22.81 -16.96 2.04
C SER A 482 -22.16 -16.07 3.08
N GLU A 483 -22.33 -16.40 4.36
CA GLU A 483 -21.66 -15.71 5.46
C GLU A 483 -20.18 -16.11 5.52
N CYS A 484 -19.29 -15.11 5.58
CA CYS A 484 -17.90 -15.30 5.91
C CYS A 484 -17.69 -15.09 7.40
N TYR A 485 -16.64 -15.69 7.95
CA TYR A 485 -16.28 -15.51 9.34
C TYR A 485 -14.76 -15.50 9.55
N THR A 486 -14.33 -14.82 10.61
CA THR A 486 -12.99 -14.89 11.18
C THR A 486 -13.15 -15.20 12.67
N GLU A 487 -12.33 -16.09 13.21
CA GLU A 487 -12.42 -16.50 14.61
C GLU A 487 -11.16 -16.09 15.37
N CYS A 488 -11.33 -15.37 16.47
CA CYS A 488 -10.31 -15.21 17.49
C CYS A 488 -10.60 -16.22 18.60
N VAL A 489 -9.69 -17.18 18.81
CA VAL A 489 -9.92 -18.30 19.72
C VAL A 489 -9.08 -18.13 20.98
N VAL A 490 -9.76 -17.89 22.10
CA VAL A 490 -9.17 -17.97 23.44
C VAL A 490 -9.15 -19.43 23.86
N MET A 491 -7.96 -20.02 23.88
CA MET A 491 -7.74 -21.42 24.27
C MET A 491 -7.31 -21.48 25.73
N GLU A 492 -7.63 -22.57 26.42
CA GLU A 492 -7.40 -22.68 27.87
C GLU A 492 -8.02 -21.50 28.64
N SER A 493 -9.24 -21.15 28.25
CA SER A 493 -9.94 -19.93 28.71
C SER A 493 -10.12 -19.82 30.22
N GLY A 494 -9.97 -20.92 30.96
CA GLY A 494 -10.27 -20.98 32.39
C GLY A 494 -11.76 -21.04 32.70
N ILE A 495 -12.64 -21.01 31.68
CA ILE A 495 -14.09 -21.02 31.84
C ILE A 495 -14.60 -22.28 32.55
N THR A 496 -13.82 -23.36 32.50
CA THR A 496 -14.11 -24.63 33.17
C THR A 496 -13.88 -24.63 34.68
N SER A 497 -13.38 -23.52 35.24
CA SER A 497 -13.24 -23.34 36.70
C SER A 497 -14.59 -23.19 37.42
N GLY A 498 -15.63 -22.76 36.70
CA GLY A 498 -16.90 -22.35 37.30
C GLY A 498 -16.88 -20.94 37.90
N GLU A 499 -15.75 -20.25 37.86
CA GLU A 499 -15.60 -18.86 38.29
C GLU A 499 -15.70 -17.89 37.11
N TRP A 500 -15.84 -16.60 37.40
CA TRP A 500 -15.73 -15.55 36.38
C TRP A 500 -14.32 -15.47 35.83
N VAL A 501 -14.20 -15.53 34.51
CA VAL A 501 -12.94 -15.35 33.80
C VAL A 501 -13.03 -14.19 32.83
N LYS A 502 -12.00 -13.33 32.83
CA LYS A 502 -11.85 -12.29 31.82
C LYS A 502 -11.22 -12.90 30.58
N LEU A 503 -11.91 -12.80 29.46
CA LEU A 503 -11.45 -13.24 28.16
C LEU A 503 -10.99 -12.01 27.39
N THR A 504 -9.82 -12.10 26.76
CA THR A 504 -9.27 -11.05 25.90
C THR A 504 -8.79 -11.65 24.58
N ALA A 505 -8.94 -10.90 23.49
CA ALA A 505 -8.39 -11.21 22.19
C ALA A 505 -8.18 -9.93 21.39
N GLN A 506 -7.37 -10.02 20.33
CA GLN A 506 -7.28 -8.97 19.31
C GLN A 506 -7.84 -9.47 17.98
N TYR A 507 -8.47 -8.58 17.24
CA TYR A 507 -8.98 -8.83 15.90
C TYR A 507 -8.52 -7.75 14.93
N VAL A 508 -7.73 -8.12 13.92
CA VAL A 508 -7.39 -7.21 12.82
C VAL A 508 -8.45 -7.37 11.74
N CYS A 509 -9.18 -6.29 11.47
CA CYS A 509 -10.10 -6.24 10.34
C CYS A 509 -9.29 -5.98 9.07
N ASP A 510 -8.98 -7.03 8.31
CA ASP A 510 -8.19 -6.96 7.06
C ASP A 510 -9.07 -7.07 5.79
N GLY A 511 -10.39 -6.90 5.96
CA GLY A 511 -11.36 -6.95 4.86
C GLY A 511 -11.50 -8.35 4.25
N LYS A 512 -11.11 -9.40 4.97
CA LYS A 512 -11.19 -10.78 4.49
C LYS A 512 -11.86 -11.71 5.51
N GLY A 513 -12.54 -12.75 5.03
CA GLY A 513 -13.16 -13.77 5.89
C GLY A 513 -13.16 -15.16 5.25
N ARG A 514 -13.36 -16.21 6.05
CA ARG A 514 -13.48 -17.60 5.57
C ARG A 514 -14.93 -17.94 5.30
N GLN A 515 -15.21 -18.51 4.12
CA GLN A 515 -16.53 -19.09 3.84
C GLN A 515 -16.59 -20.51 4.40
N VAL A 516 -17.75 -20.93 4.90
CA VAL A 516 -17.97 -22.30 5.40
C VAL A 516 -17.56 -23.33 4.33
N GLY A 517 -16.61 -24.20 4.67
CA GLY A 517 -16.12 -25.26 3.79
C GLY A 517 -15.03 -24.84 2.79
N VAL A 518 -14.59 -23.58 2.81
CA VAL A 518 -13.51 -23.03 1.97
C VAL A 518 -12.29 -22.74 2.85
N THR A 519 -11.11 -23.19 2.41
CA THR A 519 -9.86 -23.02 3.18
C THR A 519 -9.31 -21.60 3.08
N ASP A 520 -9.46 -20.98 1.90
CA ASP A 520 -8.94 -19.64 1.61
C ASP A 520 -9.84 -18.54 2.18
N ARG A 521 -9.23 -17.43 2.59
CA ARG A 521 -9.95 -16.22 2.98
C ARG A 521 -10.29 -15.43 1.72
N VAL A 522 -11.54 -15.01 1.59
CA VAL A 522 -12.04 -14.20 0.48
C VAL A 522 -12.28 -12.77 0.93
N ALA A 523 -12.30 -11.82 -0.02
CA ALA A 523 -12.67 -10.44 0.26
C ALA A 523 -14.08 -10.37 0.85
N ALA A 524 -14.22 -9.59 1.91
CA ALA A 524 -15.46 -9.44 2.65
C ALA A 524 -15.60 -7.99 3.10
N SER A 525 -16.84 -7.50 3.17
CA SER A 525 -17.12 -6.12 3.60
C SER A 525 -16.89 -5.90 5.08
N ASP A 526 -17.11 -4.66 5.53
CA ASP A 526 -17.33 -4.33 6.94
C ASP A 526 -18.26 -5.34 7.59
N ILE A 527 -17.89 -5.68 8.82
CA ILE A 527 -18.56 -6.66 9.64
C ILE A 527 -19.98 -6.21 9.92
N SER A 528 -20.87 -7.19 10.02
CA SER A 528 -22.24 -6.94 10.43
C SER A 528 -22.53 -7.47 11.84
N ARG A 529 -21.71 -8.40 12.40
CA ARG A 529 -21.86 -8.97 13.76
C ARG A 529 -20.57 -9.56 14.38
N VAL A 530 -20.47 -9.54 15.71
CA VAL A 530 -19.52 -10.30 16.52
C VAL A 530 -20.28 -11.24 17.45
N GLU A 531 -19.91 -12.52 17.48
CA GLU A 531 -20.57 -13.58 18.25
C GLU A 531 -19.60 -14.21 19.27
N ILE A 532 -20.08 -14.48 20.49
CA ILE A 532 -19.33 -15.25 21.50
C ILE A 532 -19.78 -16.72 21.45
N ARG A 533 -18.84 -17.65 21.29
CA ARG A 533 -19.11 -19.11 21.31
C ARG A 533 -18.22 -19.83 22.31
N VAL A 534 -18.78 -20.74 23.09
CA VAL A 534 -18.00 -21.72 23.86
C VAL A 534 -17.80 -22.99 23.01
N GLY A 535 -16.58 -23.52 23.01
CA GLY A 535 -16.17 -24.63 22.15
C GLY A 535 -16.29 -24.26 20.66
N SER A 536 -17.13 -24.97 19.92
CA SER A 536 -17.51 -24.63 18.54
C SER A 536 -18.85 -23.90 18.42
N GLY A 537 -19.44 -23.51 19.56
CA GLY A 537 -20.82 -23.02 19.66
C GLY A 537 -21.87 -24.14 19.76
N ASN A 538 -21.46 -25.40 19.66
CA ASN A 538 -22.33 -26.55 19.86
C ASN A 538 -22.31 -26.95 21.34
N ALA A 539 -23.48 -26.94 22.01
CA ALA A 539 -23.61 -27.26 23.42
C ALA A 539 -23.02 -28.64 23.76
N ALA A 540 -23.31 -29.68 22.97
CA ALA A 540 -22.77 -31.02 23.19
C ALA A 540 -21.24 -31.09 23.08
N SER A 541 -20.64 -30.22 22.25
CA SER A 541 -19.18 -30.13 22.12
C SER A 541 -18.52 -29.40 23.29
N ALA A 542 -19.24 -28.46 23.91
CA ALA A 542 -18.79 -27.70 25.06
C ALA A 542 -18.97 -28.51 26.35
N THR A 543 -20.14 -29.11 26.56
CA THR A 543 -20.50 -29.84 27.79
C THR A 543 -20.09 -31.31 27.76
N GLY A 544 -19.74 -31.85 26.59
CA GLY A 544 -19.46 -33.28 26.41
C GLY A 544 -20.70 -34.17 26.41
N SER A 545 -21.93 -33.61 26.43
CA SER A 545 -23.18 -34.35 26.44
C SER A 545 -24.27 -33.67 25.60
N GLU A 546 -25.02 -34.45 24.80
CA GLU A 546 -26.12 -33.92 23.99
C GLU A 546 -27.35 -33.51 24.81
N ASP A 547 -27.46 -34.00 26.04
CA ASP A 547 -28.60 -33.77 26.94
C ASP A 547 -28.35 -32.64 27.95
N VAL A 548 -27.14 -32.10 27.99
CA VAL A 548 -26.73 -31.04 28.93
C VAL A 548 -26.56 -29.73 28.18
N PRO A 549 -27.39 -28.70 28.44
CA PRO A 549 -27.22 -27.39 27.85
C PRO A 549 -25.98 -26.69 28.42
N ALA A 550 -25.36 -25.80 27.65
CA ALA A 550 -24.31 -24.93 28.17
C ALA A 550 -24.95 -23.63 28.69
N ILE A 551 -24.88 -23.39 30.00
CA ILE A 551 -25.40 -22.18 30.64
C ILE A 551 -24.24 -21.26 30.99
N LEU A 552 -24.28 -20.02 30.51
CA LEU A 552 -23.21 -19.04 30.63
C LEU A 552 -23.74 -17.74 31.22
N TYR A 553 -22.94 -17.08 32.05
CA TYR A 553 -23.08 -15.65 32.33
C TYR A 553 -22.04 -14.89 31.52
N ILE A 554 -22.45 -13.76 30.94
CA ILE A 554 -21.61 -12.85 30.16
C ILE A 554 -21.81 -11.44 30.71
N ASP A 555 -20.72 -10.73 30.93
CA ASP A 555 -20.71 -9.36 31.44
C ASP A 555 -19.61 -8.53 30.77
N ASP A 556 -19.78 -7.19 30.76
CA ASP A 556 -18.80 -6.22 30.24
C ASP A 556 -18.20 -6.61 28.86
N PHE A 557 -19.05 -6.94 27.88
CA PHE A 557 -18.59 -7.31 26.55
C PHE A 557 -18.21 -6.08 25.72
N LYS A 558 -16.95 -6.00 25.31
CA LYS A 558 -16.38 -4.89 24.55
C LYS A 558 -15.71 -5.37 23.27
N VAL A 559 -15.98 -4.65 22.18
CA VAL A 559 -15.22 -4.67 20.93
C VAL A 559 -14.96 -3.22 20.59
N GLU A 560 -13.74 -2.78 20.83
CA GLU A 560 -13.32 -1.40 20.64
C GLU A 560 -12.13 -1.38 19.69
N PRO A 561 -12.03 -0.39 18.78
CA PRO A 561 -10.80 -0.22 18.02
C PRO A 561 -9.66 -0.08 19.01
N GLU A 562 -8.51 -0.63 18.67
CA GLU A 562 -7.27 -0.26 19.31
C GLU A 562 -7.11 1.24 19.04
N SER A 563 -7.55 2.07 19.99
CA SER A 563 -7.05 3.42 20.14
C SER A 563 -5.53 3.32 20.18
N ILE A 564 -4.82 4.42 19.90
CA ILE A 564 -3.39 4.50 20.21
C ILE A 564 -3.29 4.54 21.73
N ASP A 565 -3.52 3.38 22.29
CA ASP A 565 -3.65 3.04 23.66
C ASP A 565 -2.38 2.25 23.92
N PRO A 566 -1.34 2.85 24.53
CA PRO A 566 -0.26 2.08 25.09
C PRO A 566 -0.88 0.94 25.87
N VAL A 567 -0.50 -0.26 25.46
CA VAL A 567 -0.13 -1.33 26.38
C VAL A 567 0.15 -0.71 27.75
N GLU A 568 -0.69 -1.01 28.76
CA GLU A 568 -0.41 -0.61 30.14
C GLU A 568 1.08 -0.88 30.39
N GLU A 569 1.87 0.13 30.81
CA GLU A 569 3.35 0.11 30.85
C GLU A 569 3.97 -1.30 30.90
N THR A 570 4.00 -1.97 29.75
CA THR A 570 4.93 -3.03 29.45
C THR A 570 5.61 -2.47 28.24
N ASP A 571 6.80 -1.93 28.51
CA ASP A 571 7.89 -1.75 27.57
C ASP A 571 7.55 -2.31 26.17
N PRO A 572 7.36 -1.49 25.13
CA PRO A 572 6.66 -1.87 23.88
C PRO A 572 7.26 -3.05 23.09
N GLY A 573 8.39 -3.59 23.52
CA GLY A 573 8.92 -4.86 23.03
C GLY A 573 8.46 -6.09 23.82
N ASN A 574 8.11 -5.97 25.11
CA ASN A 574 7.89 -7.07 26.03
C ASN A 574 6.50 -7.69 25.89
N ILE A 575 6.43 -8.94 25.43
CA ILE A 575 5.16 -9.68 25.30
C ILE A 575 4.72 -10.41 26.58
N ILE A 576 5.45 -10.23 27.68
CA ILE A 576 5.15 -10.83 28.99
C ILE A 576 4.37 -9.85 29.85
N GLU A 577 3.17 -10.27 30.26
CA GLU A 577 2.30 -9.47 31.11
C GLU A 577 2.73 -9.58 32.58
N ASN A 578 2.84 -8.46 33.29
CA ASN A 578 3.08 -8.40 34.74
C ASN A 578 4.28 -9.24 35.24
N GLY A 579 5.30 -9.41 34.41
CA GLY A 579 6.52 -10.16 34.78
C GLY A 579 7.40 -9.45 35.81
N SER A 580 7.12 -8.19 36.16
CA SER A 580 7.86 -7.38 37.14
C SER A 580 7.39 -7.57 38.59
N PHE A 581 6.20 -8.14 38.81
CA PHE A 581 5.71 -8.52 40.14
C PHE A 581 5.81 -7.43 41.24
N GLU A 582 5.66 -6.15 40.87
CA GLU A 582 5.80 -5.00 41.79
C GLU A 582 4.73 -4.94 42.90
N ASN A 583 3.61 -5.63 42.70
CA ASN A 583 2.54 -5.77 43.69
C ASN A 583 1.86 -7.14 43.55
N ALA A 584 1.01 -7.50 44.52
CA ALA A 584 0.37 -8.81 44.54
C ALA A 584 -0.62 -9.04 43.39
N ASP A 585 -1.28 -7.99 42.88
CA ASP A 585 -2.29 -8.08 41.82
C ASP A 585 -1.66 -8.50 40.48
N MET A 586 -0.39 -8.18 40.28
CA MET A 586 0.39 -8.63 39.12
C MET A 586 0.51 -10.16 39.01
N MET A 587 0.19 -10.92 40.07
CA MET A 587 0.24 -12.38 40.02
C MET A 587 -0.94 -12.97 39.23
N ASP A 588 -2.01 -12.21 38.99
CA ASP A 588 -3.24 -12.72 38.37
C ASP A 588 -3.04 -13.23 36.93
N SER A 589 -2.01 -12.75 36.23
CA SER A 589 -1.63 -13.24 34.89
C SER A 589 -0.68 -14.44 34.91
N TRP A 590 -0.33 -14.94 36.09
CA TRP A 590 0.60 -16.05 36.30
C TRP A 590 -0.02 -17.20 37.08
N THR A 591 0.35 -18.42 36.72
CA THR A 591 -0.15 -19.65 37.34
C THR A 591 1.00 -20.57 37.73
N ASN A 592 0.74 -21.50 38.63
CA ASN A 592 1.73 -22.50 39.02
C ASN A 592 1.92 -23.55 37.91
N ASP A 593 3.17 -23.99 37.74
CA ASP A 593 3.49 -25.11 36.86
C ASP A 593 3.63 -26.41 37.67
N GLY A 594 2.83 -27.41 37.31
CA GLY A 594 2.85 -28.72 37.96
C GLY A 594 2.56 -28.64 39.46
N ASN A 595 3.48 -29.17 40.27
CA ASN A 595 3.31 -29.30 41.72
C ASN A 595 3.98 -28.16 42.47
N ALA A 596 3.92 -26.95 41.93
CA ALA A 596 4.36 -25.73 42.58
C ALA A 596 3.18 -24.97 43.20
N SER A 597 3.49 -24.12 44.17
CA SER A 597 2.68 -22.96 44.55
C SER A 597 3.47 -21.70 44.22
N VAL A 598 2.78 -20.66 43.77
CA VAL A 598 3.37 -19.37 43.41
C VAL A 598 2.70 -18.32 44.29
N GLU A 599 3.50 -17.52 44.98
CA GLU A 599 3.01 -16.46 45.86
C GLU A 599 3.83 -15.18 45.66
N TYR A 600 3.20 -14.03 45.91
CA TYR A 600 3.89 -12.75 45.95
C TYR A 600 4.83 -12.69 47.16
N ALA A 601 6.03 -12.16 46.95
CA ALA A 601 6.99 -11.86 48.01
C ALA A 601 7.46 -10.41 47.91
N GLU A 602 7.56 -9.73 49.06
CA GLU A 602 8.12 -8.38 49.13
C GLU A 602 9.64 -8.37 48.92
N GLY A 603 10.13 -7.42 48.14
CA GLY A 603 11.54 -7.20 47.85
C GLY A 603 12.07 -8.05 46.69
N GLY A 604 12.12 -7.45 45.50
CA GLY A 604 12.57 -8.09 44.27
C GLY A 604 14.03 -7.83 43.90
N ALA A 605 14.37 -8.10 42.65
CA ALA A 605 15.70 -7.90 42.10
C ALA A 605 15.99 -6.41 41.86
N ASN A 606 17.25 -6.00 41.99
CA ASN A 606 17.65 -4.62 41.66
C ASN A 606 16.89 -3.49 42.40
N GLY A 607 16.25 -3.79 43.55
CA GLY A 607 15.52 -2.81 44.35
C GLY A 607 14.04 -2.63 44.00
N THR A 608 13.48 -3.52 43.17
CA THR A 608 12.04 -3.62 42.90
C THR A 608 11.23 -3.99 44.15
N SER A 609 9.95 -3.67 44.13
CA SER A 609 9.06 -3.73 45.30
C SER A 609 8.65 -5.16 45.64
N GLY A 610 8.59 -6.05 44.66
CA GLY A 610 8.13 -7.43 44.82
C GLY A 610 8.76 -8.40 43.83
N ALA A 611 8.50 -9.69 44.05
CA ALA A 611 8.92 -10.80 43.20
C ALA A 611 7.96 -11.99 43.36
N ALA A 612 8.00 -12.95 42.44
CA ALA A 612 7.30 -14.22 42.60
C ALA A 612 8.18 -15.23 43.38
N LEU A 613 7.64 -15.77 44.47
CA LEU A 613 8.21 -16.90 45.19
C LEU A 613 7.53 -18.19 44.75
N VAL A 614 8.32 -19.08 44.14
CA VAL A 614 7.86 -20.37 43.62
C VAL A 614 8.32 -21.48 44.55
N LYS A 615 7.38 -22.25 45.10
CA LYS A 615 7.64 -23.33 46.07
C LYS A 615 7.20 -24.68 45.57
N GLY A 616 8.06 -25.69 45.68
CA GLY A 616 7.65 -27.08 45.44
C GLY A 616 6.73 -27.62 46.53
N THR A 617 5.73 -28.44 46.17
CA THR A 617 4.76 -29.04 47.10
C THR A 617 5.11 -30.51 47.44
N ALA A 618 4.51 -31.02 48.53
CA ALA A 618 4.74 -32.37 49.05
C ALA A 618 4.21 -33.51 48.14
N GLU A 619 3.28 -33.21 47.22
CA GLU A 619 2.62 -34.19 46.36
C GLU A 619 3.27 -34.29 44.98
N GLY A 620 4.42 -34.96 44.90
CA GLY A 620 4.98 -35.44 43.62
C GLY A 620 5.98 -34.48 42.95
N GLN A 621 7.00 -35.07 42.33
CA GLN A 621 8.33 -34.48 42.28
C GLN A 621 8.69 -33.76 40.94
N ASN A 622 7.92 -33.81 39.86
CA ASN A 622 8.52 -33.63 38.52
C ASN A 622 8.56 -32.24 37.87
N SER A 623 7.99 -31.19 38.47
CA SER A 623 7.95 -29.84 37.86
C SER A 623 7.69 -28.76 38.92
N VAL A 624 8.70 -27.95 39.24
CA VAL A 624 8.59 -26.77 40.12
C VAL A 624 8.89 -25.53 39.28
N GLY A 625 7.86 -24.73 39.01
CA GLY A 625 7.97 -23.57 38.12
C GLY A 625 6.75 -22.66 38.16
N ILE A 626 6.82 -21.61 37.35
CA ILE A 626 5.77 -20.61 37.12
C ILE A 626 5.41 -20.57 35.63
N LYS A 627 4.14 -20.28 35.29
CA LYS A 627 3.59 -20.33 33.93
C LYS A 627 2.74 -19.08 33.62
N GLN A 628 2.95 -18.49 32.44
CA GLN A 628 2.00 -17.55 31.83
C GLN A 628 1.37 -18.19 30.58
N LYS A 629 0.04 -18.07 30.46
CA LYS A 629 -0.73 -18.68 29.36
C LYS A 629 -0.95 -17.67 28.24
N SER A 630 -1.12 -18.20 27.02
CA SER A 630 -1.58 -17.43 25.85
C SER A 630 -0.75 -16.18 25.53
N ILE A 631 0.58 -16.28 25.63
CA ILE A 631 1.47 -15.17 25.26
C ILE A 631 1.50 -14.99 23.72
N PRO A 632 1.42 -13.77 23.16
CA PRO A 632 1.31 -13.53 21.72
C PRO A 632 2.66 -13.68 21.00
N VAL A 633 3.11 -14.91 20.77
CA VAL A 633 4.37 -15.21 20.08
C VAL A 633 4.11 -15.25 18.58
N ARG A 634 4.81 -14.43 17.80
CA ARG A 634 4.81 -14.55 16.35
C ARG A 634 5.82 -15.61 15.91
N ALA A 635 5.33 -16.62 15.20
CA ALA A 635 6.21 -17.58 14.56
C ALA A 635 7.12 -16.84 13.55
N ASN A 636 8.37 -17.27 13.44
CA ASN A 636 9.43 -16.61 12.66
C ASN A 636 10.05 -15.32 13.23
N ARG A 637 9.49 -14.73 14.30
CA ARG A 637 10.14 -13.62 15.04
C ARG A 637 11.14 -14.13 16.09
N ALA A 638 12.12 -13.28 16.43
CA ALA A 638 13.09 -13.54 17.48
C ALA A 638 12.74 -12.70 18.70
N TYR A 639 13.03 -13.23 19.88
CA TYR A 639 12.69 -12.61 21.14
C TYR A 639 13.89 -12.63 22.08
N LYS A 640 14.21 -11.50 22.71
CA LYS A 640 15.14 -11.44 23.82
C LYS A 640 14.38 -11.79 25.10
N VAL A 641 14.73 -12.91 25.70
CA VAL A 641 14.17 -13.33 26.98
C VAL A 641 15.12 -12.93 28.09
N SER A 642 14.60 -12.30 29.14
CA SER A 642 15.37 -12.06 30.36
C SER A 642 14.52 -12.22 31.62
N TYR A 643 15.16 -12.59 32.72
CA TYR A 643 14.55 -12.64 34.05
C TYR A 643 15.63 -12.66 35.12
N TRP A 644 15.30 -12.18 36.32
CA TRP A 644 16.13 -12.31 37.51
C TRP A 644 15.68 -13.48 38.34
N VAL A 645 16.63 -14.22 38.93
CA VAL A 645 16.32 -15.43 39.68
C VAL A 645 17.33 -15.67 40.79
N LYS A 646 16.90 -16.24 41.93
CA LYS A 646 17.76 -16.74 43.01
C LYS A 646 17.12 -17.89 43.79
N ALA A 647 17.93 -18.72 44.42
CA ALA A 647 17.45 -19.75 45.34
C ALA A 647 16.83 -19.11 46.60
N ALA A 648 15.66 -19.61 47.02
CA ALA A 648 15.02 -19.25 48.28
C ALA A 648 15.40 -20.21 49.41
N ASN A 649 15.87 -21.42 49.09
CA ASN A 649 16.36 -22.40 50.05
C ASN A 649 17.55 -23.22 49.52
N ASP A 650 18.21 -23.96 50.40
CA ASP A 650 19.38 -24.78 50.07
C ASP A 650 19.08 -25.88 49.03
N ALA A 651 17.82 -26.31 48.95
CA ALA A 651 17.38 -27.33 47.99
C ALA A 651 17.36 -26.84 46.54
N ALA A 652 17.24 -25.52 46.32
CA ALA A 652 17.32 -24.91 45.00
C ALA A 652 18.76 -24.50 44.59
N LEU A 653 19.73 -24.51 45.51
CA LEU A 653 21.11 -24.15 45.18
C LEU A 653 21.72 -25.11 44.16
N GLY A 654 22.30 -24.56 43.11
CA GLY A 654 22.86 -25.34 42.00
C GLY A 654 21.84 -25.85 40.98
N ALA A 655 20.55 -25.57 41.15
CA ALA A 655 19.53 -25.87 40.15
C ALA A 655 19.54 -24.86 39.00
N TYR A 656 18.97 -25.23 37.86
CA TYR A 656 18.97 -24.42 36.63
C TYR A 656 17.53 -23.99 36.29
N PRO A 657 17.23 -22.67 36.20
CA PRO A 657 15.92 -22.16 35.83
C PRO A 657 15.79 -22.11 34.31
N GLN A 658 15.02 -23.04 33.73
CA GLN A 658 14.88 -23.20 32.28
C GLN A 658 13.54 -22.64 31.79
N MET A 659 13.55 -21.93 30.66
CA MET A 659 12.32 -21.53 29.98
C MET A 659 11.79 -22.65 29.07
N ILE A 660 10.47 -22.84 29.03
CA ILE A 660 9.79 -23.78 28.13
C ILE A 660 8.65 -23.02 27.43
N VAL A 661 8.46 -23.27 26.13
CA VAL A 661 7.31 -22.77 25.37
C VAL A 661 6.48 -23.97 24.89
N GLU A 662 5.21 -24.07 25.32
CA GLU A 662 4.30 -25.16 24.97
C GLU A 662 3.33 -24.75 23.85
N TYR A 663 3.36 -25.53 22.77
CA TYR A 663 2.56 -25.30 21.56
C TYR A 663 1.38 -26.29 21.40
N LYS A 664 1.16 -27.16 22.39
CA LYS A 664 0.20 -28.25 22.34
C LYS A 664 -1.20 -27.77 21.90
N GLY A 665 -1.71 -28.31 20.78
CA GLY A 665 -3.04 -28.00 20.24
C GLY A 665 -3.15 -26.68 19.43
N LYS A 666 -2.07 -25.92 19.27
CA LYS A 666 -2.04 -24.67 18.48
C LYS A 666 -1.49 -24.98 17.08
N GLN A 667 -2.38 -25.21 16.10
CA GLN A 667 -2.04 -25.66 14.74
C GLN A 667 -1.93 -24.51 13.75
N THR A 668 -0.94 -24.57 12.85
CA THR A 668 -0.77 -23.53 11.84
C THR A 668 -0.26 -23.98 10.45
N ASP A 669 0.35 -25.17 10.29
CA ASP A 669 0.84 -25.63 8.97
C ASP A 669 0.93 -27.17 8.81
N LYS A 670 0.88 -27.66 7.56
CA LYS A 670 0.97 -29.09 7.18
C LYS A 670 2.17 -29.35 6.26
N ASP A 671 2.89 -30.44 6.46
CA ASP A 671 3.87 -30.91 5.47
C ASP A 671 3.18 -31.45 4.19
N LYS A 672 3.95 -31.84 3.17
CA LYS A 672 3.43 -32.33 1.88
C LYS A 672 2.61 -33.64 2.00
N ASP A 673 2.77 -34.34 3.11
CA ASP A 673 2.11 -35.60 3.43
C ASP A 673 0.95 -35.39 4.44
N GLY A 674 0.67 -34.13 4.83
CA GLY A 674 -0.40 -33.75 5.73
C GLY A 674 -0.06 -33.87 7.23
N ASN A 675 1.20 -34.13 7.59
CA ASN A 675 1.60 -34.26 9.00
C ASN A 675 1.90 -32.89 9.61
N TYR A 676 1.58 -32.78 10.90
CA TYR A 676 1.80 -31.58 11.71
C TYR A 676 3.27 -31.51 12.17
N TYR A 677 3.92 -30.37 11.94
CA TYR A 677 5.21 -30.08 12.57
C TYR A 677 4.98 -29.42 13.93
N TYR A 678 5.03 -30.19 15.03
CA TYR A 678 5.70 -29.81 16.29
C TYR A 678 5.84 -30.99 17.27
N PRO A 679 6.90 -31.03 18.09
CA PRO A 679 6.84 -31.66 19.41
C PRO A 679 5.90 -30.85 20.32
N ASN A 680 5.13 -31.50 21.20
CA ASN A 680 4.18 -30.84 22.12
C ASN A 680 4.79 -29.70 22.97
N TYR A 681 6.12 -29.71 23.16
CA TYR A 681 6.89 -28.75 23.96
C TYR A 681 8.15 -28.32 23.21
N ASP A 682 8.52 -27.05 23.32
CA ASP A 682 9.82 -26.51 22.92
C ASP A 682 10.56 -26.01 24.15
N MET A 683 11.50 -26.82 24.65
CA MET A 683 12.33 -26.43 25.78
C MET A 683 13.42 -25.48 25.27
N CYS A 684 13.57 -24.32 25.92
CA CYS A 684 14.59 -23.35 25.52
C CYS A 684 15.98 -24.01 25.54
N ALA A 685 16.63 -23.96 24.39
CA ALA A 685 17.86 -24.68 24.11
C ALA A 685 19.12 -24.02 24.73
N ALA A 686 18.98 -22.97 25.55
CA ALA A 686 20.08 -22.32 26.26
C ALA A 686 20.63 -23.11 27.47
N TYR A 687 20.10 -24.32 27.75
CA TYR A 687 20.37 -25.07 28.99
C TYR A 687 21.84 -25.38 29.32
N LYS A 688 22.76 -25.40 28.34
CA LYS A 688 24.19 -25.69 28.58
C LYS A 688 24.99 -24.50 29.14
N ASN A 689 24.37 -23.31 29.18
CA ASN A 689 25.03 -22.06 29.56
C ASN A 689 24.22 -21.27 30.60
N LEU A 690 23.12 -21.81 31.13
CA LEU A 690 22.35 -21.13 32.18
C LEU A 690 23.16 -21.10 33.48
N PRO A 691 23.20 -19.97 34.21
CA PRO A 691 23.84 -19.94 35.50
C PRO A 691 23.08 -20.83 36.48
N ALA A 692 23.81 -21.66 37.23
CA ALA A 692 23.24 -22.40 38.34
C ALA A 692 22.82 -21.41 39.45
N LEU A 693 21.68 -21.68 40.10
CA LEU A 693 21.12 -20.81 41.12
C LEU A 693 22.06 -20.68 42.32
N THR A 694 22.23 -19.43 42.75
CA THR A 694 22.87 -19.04 44.01
C THR A 694 21.85 -18.40 44.94
N ASN A 695 22.28 -18.04 46.15
CA ASN A 695 21.47 -17.28 47.10
C ASN A 695 21.37 -15.77 46.74
N GLU A 696 22.12 -15.32 45.72
CA GLU A 696 22.10 -13.95 45.24
C GLU A 696 21.29 -13.86 43.93
N TRP A 697 20.70 -12.68 43.68
CA TRP A 697 19.99 -12.41 42.42
C TRP A 697 20.94 -12.51 41.22
N GLN A 698 20.56 -13.33 40.24
CA GLN A 698 21.28 -13.51 39.00
C GLN A 698 20.36 -13.17 37.83
N LYS A 699 20.84 -12.36 36.88
CA LYS A 699 20.13 -12.11 35.63
C LYS A 699 20.41 -13.25 34.66
N VAL A 700 19.35 -13.83 34.12
CA VAL A 700 19.39 -14.76 32.98
C VAL A 700 18.91 -14.00 31.76
N GLU A 701 19.64 -14.12 30.65
CA GLU A 701 19.32 -13.45 29.39
C GLU A 701 19.75 -14.32 28.21
N PHE A 702 18.87 -14.52 27.23
CA PHE A 702 19.14 -15.28 26.01
C PHE A 702 18.13 -14.91 24.90
N ILE A 703 18.41 -15.32 23.67
CA ILE A 703 17.49 -15.12 22.54
C ILE A 703 16.69 -16.40 22.28
N TYR A 704 15.39 -16.27 22.08
CA TYR A 704 14.46 -17.33 21.68
C TYR A 704 13.92 -17.06 20.27
N LYS A 705 13.94 -18.07 19.40
CA LYS A 705 13.28 -18.03 18.08
C LYS A 705 12.68 -19.38 17.75
N LYS A 706 11.46 -19.36 17.18
CA LYS A 706 10.81 -20.58 16.71
C LYS A 706 11.11 -20.84 15.23
N ASP A 707 11.92 -21.86 14.96
CA ASP A 707 12.25 -22.31 13.59
C ASP A 707 11.17 -23.25 12.99
N GLY A 708 11.01 -23.19 11.66
CA GLY A 708 10.36 -24.25 10.87
C GLY A 708 8.92 -24.00 10.42
N VAL A 709 8.41 -22.77 10.54
CA VAL A 709 7.04 -22.36 10.14
C VAL A 709 7.08 -21.57 8.83
N THR A 710 6.10 -21.78 7.96
CA THR A 710 6.05 -21.17 6.63
C THR A 710 5.49 -19.76 6.58
N ASN A 711 4.64 -19.38 7.55
CA ASN A 711 3.97 -18.09 7.60
C ASN A 711 4.32 -17.33 8.89
N ASP A 712 4.45 -16.00 8.81
CA ASP A 712 4.44 -15.12 9.98
C ASP A 712 3.01 -15.07 10.52
N ILE A 713 2.83 -15.67 11.69
CA ILE A 713 1.53 -15.87 12.32
C ILE A 713 1.69 -15.67 13.81
N CYS A 714 0.80 -14.89 14.39
CA CYS A 714 0.68 -14.80 15.83
C CYS A 714 0.06 -16.09 16.36
N ILE A 715 0.77 -16.75 17.27
CA ILE A 715 0.31 -17.92 18.01
C ILE A 715 0.34 -17.59 19.49
N TYR A 716 -0.55 -18.24 20.25
CA TYR A 716 -0.72 -17.98 21.68
C TYR A 716 -0.27 -19.18 22.52
N PRO A 717 1.03 -19.55 22.56
CA PRO A 717 1.53 -20.64 23.39
C PRO A 717 1.51 -20.28 24.89
N SER A 718 1.79 -21.27 25.73
CA SER A 718 2.12 -21.01 27.14
C SER A 718 3.63 -20.98 27.34
N MET A 719 4.12 -20.09 28.21
CA MET A 719 5.52 -20.02 28.62
C MET A 719 5.69 -20.39 30.08
N TYR A 720 6.75 -21.13 30.38
CA TYR A 720 7.08 -21.64 31.71
C TYR A 720 8.52 -21.28 32.07
N ILE A 721 8.80 -21.06 33.35
CA ILE A 721 10.16 -21.10 33.89
C ILE A 721 10.20 -22.14 35.01
N ARG A 722 11.01 -23.21 34.82
CA ARG A 722 11.02 -24.43 35.65
C ARG A 722 12.43 -24.81 36.08
N LEU A 723 12.60 -25.31 37.31
CA LEU A 723 13.89 -25.76 37.83
C LEU A 723 14.29 -27.19 37.39
N TYR A 724 15.58 -27.36 37.08
CA TYR A 724 16.21 -28.64 36.73
C TYR A 724 17.51 -28.90 37.51
N SER A 725 17.85 -30.18 37.74
CA SER A 725 18.97 -30.69 38.57
C SER A 725 20.32 -30.76 37.85
N SER A 726 20.31 -30.67 36.54
CA SER A 726 21.50 -30.70 35.70
C SER A 726 21.20 -29.96 34.41
N GLU A 727 22.25 -29.46 33.75
CA GLU A 727 22.14 -28.86 32.42
C GLU A 727 21.41 -29.81 31.45
N GLY A 728 21.50 -31.14 31.63
CA GLY A 728 20.92 -32.17 30.75
C GLY A 728 19.47 -32.63 31.03
N GLY A 729 18.68 -31.95 31.86
CA GLY A 729 17.23 -32.20 31.95
C GLY A 729 16.77 -33.30 32.93
N GLY A 730 17.47 -33.50 34.04
CA GLY A 730 16.92 -34.23 35.20
C GLY A 730 16.20 -33.27 36.15
N ALA A 731 15.12 -33.68 36.82
CA ALA A 731 14.46 -32.86 37.83
C ALA A 731 15.17 -32.96 39.21
N VAL A 732 15.15 -31.87 40.00
CA VAL A 732 15.94 -31.69 41.23
C VAL A 732 15.40 -32.58 42.35
N TYR A 733 16.12 -33.65 42.73
CA TYR A 733 15.70 -34.54 43.83
C TYR A 733 16.74 -34.85 44.89
N SER A 734 16.51 -34.29 46.08
CA SER A 734 16.77 -34.97 47.34
C SER A 734 15.96 -34.36 48.48
N GLY A 735 14.90 -35.03 48.94
CA GLY A 735 14.28 -34.86 50.27
C GLY A 735 13.55 -33.54 50.59
N ASP A 736 14.16 -32.40 50.30
CA ASP A 736 13.66 -31.04 50.54
C ASP A 736 13.14 -30.44 49.21
N HIS A 737 12.02 -29.71 49.27
CA HIS A 737 11.37 -29.14 48.10
C HIS A 737 12.09 -27.85 47.67
N PRO A 738 12.56 -27.72 46.42
CA PRO A 738 13.27 -26.51 45.99
C PRO A 738 12.30 -25.32 45.95
N GLU A 739 12.79 -24.18 46.43
CA GLU A 739 12.08 -22.90 46.38
C GLU A 739 12.99 -21.85 45.73
N PHE A 740 12.43 -21.00 44.86
CA PHE A 740 13.20 -19.94 44.20
C PHE A 740 12.37 -18.67 44.04
N TYR A 741 13.07 -17.53 44.06
CA TYR A 741 12.49 -16.25 43.68
C TYR A 741 12.77 -16.00 42.20
N ILE A 742 11.80 -15.43 41.50
CA ILE A 742 11.93 -14.95 40.14
C ILE A 742 11.30 -13.58 40.00
N ASP A 743 11.91 -12.73 39.19
CA ASP A 743 11.50 -11.35 39.02
C ASP A 743 11.83 -10.82 37.63
N GLU A 744 11.20 -9.72 37.22
CA GLU A 744 11.50 -8.97 36.00
C GLU A 744 11.54 -9.87 34.74
N ILE A 745 10.53 -10.74 34.59
CA ILE A 745 10.41 -11.65 33.45
C ILE A 745 9.97 -10.86 32.22
N ARG A 746 10.79 -10.97 31.17
CA ARG A 746 10.61 -10.24 29.91
C ARG A 746 10.86 -11.13 28.71
N MET A 747 10.14 -10.88 27.63
CA MET A 747 10.33 -11.46 26.31
C MET A 747 10.13 -10.36 25.28
N ASP A 748 11.21 -9.72 24.88
CA ASP A 748 11.19 -8.55 24.00
C ASP A 748 11.31 -8.98 22.53
N GLU A 749 10.35 -8.63 21.66
CA GLU A 749 10.48 -8.89 20.21
C GLU A 749 11.69 -8.13 19.63
N LEU A 750 12.46 -8.78 18.76
CA LEU A 750 13.65 -8.22 18.13
C LEU A 750 13.48 -8.06 16.62
N ASP A 751 13.97 -6.94 16.08
CA ASP A 751 14.18 -6.75 14.66
C ASP A 751 15.25 -7.73 14.17
N ILE A 752 14.93 -8.60 13.20
CA ILE A 752 15.85 -9.67 12.77
C ILE A 752 16.74 -9.13 11.64
N VAL A 753 17.68 -8.29 12.04
CA VAL A 753 19.02 -8.17 11.48
C VAL A 753 19.93 -8.14 12.68
N TYR A 754 20.67 -9.22 12.91
CA TYR A 754 21.33 -9.37 14.20
C TYR A 754 22.56 -8.45 14.31
N ASP A 755 22.48 -7.47 15.23
CA ASP A 755 23.44 -6.40 15.57
C ASP A 755 24.75 -6.39 14.78
N GLY A 756 24.69 -5.83 13.57
CA GLY A 756 25.84 -5.75 12.67
C GLY A 756 26.83 -4.64 12.99
N ASN A 757 26.64 -3.88 14.08
CA ASN A 757 27.64 -2.94 14.62
C ASN A 757 28.68 -3.64 15.52
N PHE A 758 28.45 -4.90 15.88
CA PHE A 758 29.36 -5.72 16.68
C PHE A 758 29.81 -5.12 18.03
N ALA A 759 29.01 -4.25 18.64
CA ALA A 759 29.28 -3.65 19.95
C ALA A 759 29.45 -4.70 21.08
N VAL A 760 28.93 -5.92 20.88
CA VAL A 760 29.06 -7.07 21.77
C VAL A 760 29.56 -8.28 20.99
N ASP A 761 30.39 -9.12 21.62
CA ASP A 761 30.90 -10.36 21.02
C ASP A 761 29.78 -11.30 20.54
N PRO A 762 29.61 -11.50 19.22
CA PRO A 762 28.53 -12.33 18.68
C PRO A 762 28.71 -13.82 18.96
N THR A 763 29.91 -14.27 19.34
CA THR A 763 30.17 -15.66 19.75
C THR A 763 29.69 -15.95 21.17
N SER A 764 29.45 -14.91 21.97
CA SER A 764 28.89 -15.03 23.32
C SER A 764 27.36 -15.20 23.31
N GLN A 765 26.70 -14.90 22.18
CA GLN A 765 25.26 -14.84 22.06
C GLN A 765 24.71 -16.08 21.32
N LYS A 766 24.21 -17.08 22.06
CA LYS A 766 23.60 -18.28 21.46
C LYS A 766 22.10 -18.09 21.24
N ILE A 767 21.62 -18.43 20.04
CA ILE A 767 20.21 -18.33 19.64
C ILE A 767 19.47 -19.66 19.83
N SER A 768 20.13 -20.80 19.60
CA SER A 768 19.52 -22.13 19.76
C SER A 768 20.58 -23.23 19.86
N ALA A 769 20.39 -24.26 20.70
CA ALA A 769 21.27 -25.44 20.75
C ALA A 769 20.75 -26.66 19.98
N THR A 770 19.48 -26.66 19.55
CA THR A 770 18.86 -27.74 18.77
C THR A 770 18.79 -27.42 17.28
N SER A 771 18.88 -26.14 16.92
CA SER A 771 19.03 -25.70 15.54
C SER A 771 20.44 -26.01 15.03
N LYS A 772 20.55 -26.28 13.72
CA LYS A 772 21.85 -26.34 13.01
C LYS A 772 22.57 -24.99 13.06
N TYR A 773 21.90 -23.90 13.43
CA TYR A 773 22.35 -22.52 13.31
C TYR A 773 22.40 -21.82 14.69
N GLN A 774 23.42 -22.14 15.49
CA GLN A 774 23.45 -21.86 16.94
C GLN A 774 23.77 -20.42 17.35
N TYR A 775 24.37 -19.64 16.45
CA TYR A 775 24.88 -18.29 16.71
C TYR A 775 24.36 -17.31 15.64
N PRO A 776 24.25 -16.01 15.98
CA PRO A 776 23.76 -14.96 15.08
C PRO A 776 24.64 -14.79 13.86
N TRP A 777 25.95 -14.81 14.08
CA TRP A 777 26.97 -14.70 13.05
C TRP A 777 27.78 -15.99 13.07
N ALA A 778 27.56 -16.86 12.09
CA ALA A 778 28.25 -18.14 12.02
C ALA A 778 28.16 -18.77 10.63
N GLN A 779 29.03 -19.74 10.41
CA GLN A 779 29.02 -20.57 9.23
C GLN A 779 28.23 -21.85 9.51
N ASN A 780 26.99 -21.98 8.99
CA ASN A 780 26.10 -23.10 9.31
C ASN A 780 26.03 -23.39 10.83
N GLY A 781 25.95 -22.33 11.64
CA GLY A 781 25.91 -22.41 13.10
C GLY A 781 27.23 -22.73 13.81
N ASN A 782 28.36 -22.76 13.10
CA ASN A 782 29.69 -22.89 13.68
C ASN A 782 30.45 -21.55 13.60
N THR A 783 31.02 -21.10 14.72
CA THR A 783 31.83 -19.87 14.82
C THR A 783 33.30 -20.09 14.46
N THR A 784 33.67 -21.27 13.93
CA THR A 784 35.04 -21.56 13.50
C THR A 784 35.52 -20.53 12.48
N GLY A 785 36.62 -19.86 12.78
CA GLY A 785 37.19 -18.81 11.92
C GLY A 785 36.64 -17.41 12.18
N LEU A 786 35.68 -17.23 13.10
CA LEU A 786 35.16 -15.94 13.52
C LEU A 786 35.93 -15.45 14.77
N GLU A 787 36.41 -14.22 14.71
CA GLU A 787 37.08 -13.50 15.81
C GLU A 787 36.36 -12.17 16.04
N TRP A 788 36.04 -11.85 17.30
CA TRP A 788 35.57 -10.52 17.69
C TRP A 788 36.77 -9.68 18.14
N ILE A 789 36.91 -8.49 17.56
CA ILE A 789 38.06 -7.61 17.76
C ILE A 789 37.57 -6.32 18.41
N GLN A 790 38.20 -5.93 19.52
CA GLN A 790 37.94 -4.66 20.21
C GLN A 790 39.08 -3.68 19.93
N ASP A 791 38.98 -2.95 18.82
CA ASP A 791 39.96 -1.98 18.30
C ASP A 791 39.23 -0.93 17.44
N ALA A 792 39.95 0.09 16.94
CA ALA A 792 39.38 1.10 16.06
C ALA A 792 38.71 0.46 14.82
N ASP A 793 37.42 0.74 14.66
CA ASP A 793 36.53 0.18 13.65
C ASP A 793 36.11 1.26 12.62
N ALA A 794 35.12 0.95 11.78
CA ALA A 794 34.74 1.83 10.68
C ALA A 794 33.64 2.85 11.07
N ASP A 795 32.78 2.50 12.04
CA ASP A 795 31.63 3.29 12.45
C ASP A 795 31.79 4.06 13.78
N GLY A 796 32.89 3.83 14.51
CA GLY A 796 33.25 4.54 15.74
C GLY A 796 32.81 3.85 17.03
N THR A 797 32.34 2.60 16.99
CA THR A 797 31.95 1.81 18.17
C THR A 797 33.13 1.10 18.88
N ASN A 798 34.33 1.13 18.29
CA ASN A 798 35.57 0.42 18.67
C ASN A 798 35.45 -1.12 18.76
N SER A 799 34.66 -1.76 17.90
CA SER A 799 34.58 -3.22 17.79
C SER A 799 34.10 -3.70 16.42
N TYR A 800 34.66 -4.79 15.92
CA TYR A 800 34.24 -5.38 14.64
C TYR A 800 34.52 -6.90 14.63
N ILE A 801 34.01 -7.61 13.63
CA ILE A 801 34.35 -9.04 13.46
C ILE A 801 35.38 -9.24 12.36
N ARG A 802 36.27 -10.20 12.57
CA ARG A 802 37.19 -10.73 11.57
C ARG A 802 36.82 -12.18 11.29
N TYR A 803 36.65 -12.52 10.02
CA TYR A 803 36.29 -13.86 9.61
C TYR A 803 37.30 -14.44 8.63
N ARG A 804 37.85 -15.60 8.97
CA ARG A 804 38.74 -16.39 8.10
C ARG A 804 37.93 -17.39 7.29
N GLN A 805 37.63 -17.05 6.05
CA GLN A 805 37.00 -17.96 5.10
C GLN A 805 38.00 -18.99 4.59
N SER A 806 37.58 -20.25 4.48
CA SER A 806 38.33 -21.30 3.79
C SER A 806 37.36 -22.22 3.05
N GLY A 807 37.41 -22.22 1.72
CA GLY A 807 36.41 -22.91 0.89
C GLY A 807 35.04 -22.21 0.93
N MET A 808 33.97 -22.92 0.52
CA MET A 808 32.59 -22.41 0.45
C MET A 808 31.93 -22.30 1.83
N ASN A 809 32.65 -21.72 2.77
CA ASN A 809 32.32 -21.60 4.17
C ASN A 809 31.97 -20.14 4.45
N ASP A 810 30.82 -19.70 3.93
CA ASP A 810 30.36 -18.31 4.02
C ASP A 810 29.96 -17.94 5.46
N LEU A 811 30.20 -16.69 5.86
CA LEU A 811 29.67 -16.14 7.10
C LEU A 811 28.19 -15.82 6.91
N GLN A 812 27.32 -16.20 7.85
CA GLN A 812 25.87 -16.08 7.71
C GLN A 812 25.25 -15.34 8.89
N THR A 813 24.19 -14.57 8.61
CA THR A 813 23.32 -13.95 9.61
C THR A 813 21.85 -14.11 9.23
N TYR A 814 20.97 -14.09 10.24
CA TYR A 814 19.53 -14.16 10.02
C TYR A 814 19.00 -12.83 9.52
N VAL A 815 18.00 -12.92 8.66
CA VAL A 815 17.25 -11.77 8.14
C VAL A 815 15.76 -12.07 8.21
N ASP A 816 14.96 -11.04 8.47
CA ASP A 816 13.51 -11.07 8.36
C ASP A 816 13.08 -10.03 7.35
N LEU A 817 12.72 -10.52 6.18
CA LEU A 817 12.45 -9.71 5.02
C LEU A 817 11.11 -10.15 4.44
N GLU A 818 10.21 -9.20 4.26
CA GLU A 818 8.88 -9.43 3.72
C GLU A 818 8.95 -9.65 2.20
N GLU A 819 8.23 -10.64 1.69
CA GLU A 819 8.14 -10.89 0.25
C GLU A 819 7.52 -9.70 -0.49
N GLY A 820 8.11 -9.32 -1.63
CA GLY A 820 7.70 -8.16 -2.41
C GLY A 820 8.24 -6.83 -1.89
N GLU A 821 8.73 -6.78 -0.66
CA GLU A 821 9.28 -5.55 -0.07
C GLU A 821 10.75 -5.34 -0.48
N THR A 822 11.14 -4.08 -0.54
CA THR A 822 12.51 -3.67 -0.90
C THR A 822 13.28 -3.25 0.34
N TYR A 823 14.50 -3.75 0.45
CA TYR A 823 15.39 -3.50 1.57
C TYR A 823 16.73 -2.95 1.07
N ARG A 824 17.33 -2.08 1.87
CA ARG A 824 18.69 -1.58 1.68
C ARG A 824 19.63 -2.31 2.63
N LEU A 825 20.62 -3.03 2.10
CA LEU A 825 21.76 -3.58 2.84
C LEU A 825 22.91 -2.58 2.80
N SER A 826 23.47 -2.20 3.95
CA SER A 826 24.72 -1.43 4.06
C SER A 826 25.71 -2.13 4.99
N LEU A 827 27.01 -2.06 4.71
CA LEU A 827 28.07 -2.57 5.58
C LEU A 827 29.44 -1.98 5.29
N TYR A 828 30.34 -2.05 6.26
CA TYR A 828 31.77 -1.81 6.09
C TYR A 828 32.54 -3.11 5.98
N ALA A 829 33.51 -3.19 5.06
CA ALA A 829 34.38 -4.35 4.93
C ALA A 829 35.81 -3.98 4.50
N LYS A 830 36.78 -4.79 4.93
CA LYS A 830 38.18 -4.76 4.46
C LYS A 830 38.79 -6.16 4.39
N LEU A 831 39.80 -6.33 3.56
CA LEU A 831 40.60 -7.55 3.42
C LEU A 831 41.83 -7.48 4.34
N ASP A 832 41.91 -8.36 5.34
CA ASP A 832 43.06 -8.41 6.25
C ASP A 832 44.23 -9.23 5.66
N ASN A 833 43.93 -10.36 5.00
CA ASN A 833 44.96 -11.27 4.48
C ASN A 833 44.43 -12.19 3.37
N TRP A 834 45.23 -12.46 2.33
CA TRP A 834 44.89 -13.40 1.26
C TRP A 834 45.94 -14.51 1.10
N GLU A 835 45.76 -15.59 1.86
CA GLU A 835 46.73 -16.71 1.92
C GLU A 835 46.95 -17.42 0.58
N THR A 836 45.91 -17.46 -0.25
CA THR A 836 45.89 -18.21 -1.53
C THR A 836 46.11 -17.32 -2.75
N GLN A 837 46.53 -16.06 -2.58
CA GLN A 837 46.66 -15.08 -3.66
C GLN A 837 47.48 -15.61 -4.83
N ALA A 838 48.66 -16.18 -4.59
CA ALA A 838 49.55 -16.63 -5.65
C ALA A 838 48.97 -17.77 -6.52
N ALA A 839 48.01 -18.53 -5.97
CA ALA A 839 47.37 -19.68 -6.63
C ALA A 839 45.94 -19.40 -7.11
N SER A 840 45.34 -18.27 -6.74
CA SER A 840 43.97 -17.93 -7.14
C SER A 840 43.91 -17.43 -8.58
N ALA A 841 42.80 -17.77 -9.26
CA ALA A 841 42.45 -17.22 -10.56
C ALA A 841 42.13 -15.70 -10.49
N LEU A 842 41.86 -15.16 -9.30
CA LEU A 842 41.54 -13.76 -9.07
C LEU A 842 42.77 -12.90 -8.75
N LYS A 843 43.98 -13.46 -8.71
CA LYS A 843 45.20 -12.78 -8.24
C LYS A 843 45.48 -11.42 -8.90
N ASP A 844 45.11 -11.28 -10.18
CA ASP A 844 45.32 -10.08 -10.98
C ASP A 844 44.10 -9.14 -10.97
N SER A 845 42.93 -9.64 -10.54
CA SER A 845 41.65 -8.91 -10.50
C SER A 845 41.30 -8.42 -9.09
N GLY A 846 41.90 -8.99 -8.05
CA GLY A 846 41.61 -8.71 -6.64
C GLY A 846 40.52 -9.61 -6.05
N LEU A 847 40.35 -9.56 -4.72
CA LEU A 847 39.27 -10.25 -4.02
C LEU A 847 38.07 -9.33 -3.84
N TYR A 848 36.88 -9.93 -3.83
CA TYR A 848 35.62 -9.24 -3.60
C TYR A 848 34.77 -9.96 -2.58
N ILE A 849 33.85 -9.26 -1.94
CA ILE A 849 32.80 -9.84 -1.12
C ILE A 849 31.45 -9.79 -1.85
N THR A 850 30.58 -10.76 -1.61
CA THR A 850 29.27 -10.91 -2.23
C THR A 850 28.23 -11.25 -1.17
N ALA A 851 27.16 -10.47 -1.09
CA ALA A 851 26.00 -10.76 -0.25
C ALA A 851 25.01 -11.68 -0.99
N ILE A 852 24.52 -12.70 -0.30
CA ILE A 852 23.67 -13.75 -0.86
C ILE A 852 22.47 -13.99 0.06
N LEU A 853 21.26 -13.74 -0.45
CA LEU A 853 20.02 -14.11 0.21
C LEU A 853 19.71 -15.59 -0.07
N ASN A 854 19.76 -16.44 0.96
CA ASN A 854 19.45 -17.86 0.82
C ASN A 854 17.97 -18.10 1.13
N LYS A 855 17.26 -18.81 0.25
CA LYS A 855 15.78 -18.92 0.24
C LYS A 855 15.24 -20.24 0.80
N ALA A 856 16.10 -21.21 1.13
CA ALA A 856 15.73 -22.52 1.66
C ALA A 856 16.84 -23.15 2.54
N ARG A 857 16.49 -24.12 3.40
CA ARG A 857 17.48 -24.99 4.07
C ARG A 857 17.95 -26.10 3.12
N GLY A 858 19.27 -26.30 3.02
CA GLY A 858 19.89 -27.33 2.16
C GLY A 858 19.72 -28.80 2.61
N ASP A 859 18.91 -29.08 3.64
CA ASP A 859 18.56 -30.44 4.09
C ASP A 859 17.27 -30.98 3.47
N LEU A 860 16.52 -30.14 2.74
CA LEU A 860 15.37 -30.54 1.95
C LEU A 860 15.83 -30.92 0.54
N ASN A 861 15.61 -32.17 0.17
CA ASN A 861 16.07 -32.76 -1.10
C ASN A 861 15.17 -32.29 -2.27
N GLU A 862 15.14 -30.98 -2.52
CA GLU A 862 14.26 -30.33 -3.49
C GLU A 862 15.03 -29.87 -4.73
N THR A 863 14.50 -30.22 -5.90
CA THR A 863 15.08 -29.93 -7.22
C THR A 863 14.56 -28.57 -7.70
N TYR A 864 15.11 -27.47 -7.18
CA TYR A 864 14.80 -26.12 -7.66
C TYR A 864 16.07 -25.37 -8.10
N THR A 865 15.96 -24.62 -9.19
CA THR A 865 17.02 -23.77 -9.78
C THR A 865 17.25 -22.44 -9.02
N SER A 866 16.61 -22.22 -7.87
CA SER A 866 16.50 -20.90 -7.19
C SER A 866 16.65 -20.94 -5.66
N GLN A 867 17.58 -21.74 -5.12
CA GLN A 867 17.79 -21.88 -3.66
C GLN A 867 18.40 -20.64 -2.98
N TYR A 868 18.99 -19.73 -3.74
CA TYR A 868 19.61 -18.50 -3.24
C TYR A 868 19.54 -17.41 -4.32
N GLN A 869 19.72 -16.15 -3.93
CA GLN A 869 19.77 -14.97 -4.78
C GLN A 869 20.99 -14.15 -4.40
N TYR A 870 21.85 -13.90 -5.38
CA TYR A 870 22.88 -12.88 -5.24
C TYR A 870 22.23 -11.52 -5.22
N LEU A 871 22.62 -10.67 -4.26
CA LEU A 871 22.06 -9.32 -4.19
C LEU A 871 22.72 -8.41 -5.23
N PRO A 872 21.92 -7.64 -6.00
CA PRO A 872 22.45 -6.67 -6.97
C PRO A 872 23.00 -5.46 -6.22
N CYS A 873 24.20 -4.97 -6.54
CA CYS A 873 24.78 -3.84 -5.80
C CYS A 873 25.47 -2.80 -6.70
N SER A 874 24.69 -2.00 -7.44
CA SER A 874 24.96 -0.57 -7.70
C SER A 874 23.79 0.12 -8.43
N SER A 875 23.77 1.45 -8.39
CA SER A 875 22.80 2.37 -9.00
C SER A 875 22.89 2.51 -10.53
N THR A 876 23.56 1.58 -11.23
CA THR A 876 23.91 1.74 -12.66
C THR A 876 23.45 0.62 -13.61
N GLY A 877 22.58 -0.30 -13.18
CA GLY A 877 21.76 -1.10 -14.12
C GLY A 877 22.50 -2.00 -15.13
N GLU A 878 23.48 -2.82 -14.69
CA GLU A 878 24.02 -3.92 -15.51
C GLU A 878 23.73 -5.29 -14.88
N THR A 879 23.43 -6.30 -15.71
CA THR A 879 22.98 -7.66 -15.36
C THR A 879 24.08 -8.63 -14.90
N ASP A 880 25.26 -8.16 -14.52
CA ASP A 880 26.35 -9.01 -14.05
C ASP A 880 26.33 -9.16 -12.53
N ILE A 881 26.66 -10.37 -12.04
CA ILE A 881 26.82 -10.66 -10.61
C ILE A 881 27.90 -9.71 -10.06
N GLN A 882 27.50 -8.58 -9.45
CA GLN A 882 28.44 -7.54 -9.00
C GLN A 882 29.13 -7.93 -7.69
N ARG A 883 30.37 -7.46 -7.55
CA ARG A 883 31.41 -7.98 -6.66
C ARG A 883 32.08 -6.81 -5.95
N TRP A 884 31.88 -6.67 -4.64
CA TRP A 884 32.47 -5.57 -3.86
C TRP A 884 33.96 -5.82 -3.61
N MET A 885 34.80 -5.24 -4.46
CA MET A 885 36.25 -5.39 -4.42
C MET A 885 36.80 -4.89 -3.08
N LEU A 886 37.41 -5.77 -2.30
CA LEU A 886 38.00 -5.41 -1.02
C LEU A 886 39.42 -4.87 -1.19
N SER A 887 39.74 -3.84 -0.40
CA SER A 887 41.10 -3.34 -0.16
C SER A 887 41.56 -3.69 1.27
N ASP A 888 42.81 -3.36 1.60
CA ASP A 888 43.36 -3.46 2.96
C ASP A 888 42.87 -2.36 3.92
N GLU A 889 42.09 -1.40 3.41
CA GLU A 889 41.47 -0.32 4.17
C GLU A 889 39.95 -0.53 4.29
N TRP A 890 39.33 0.06 5.31
CA TRP A 890 37.87 0.03 5.46
C TRP A 890 37.17 0.71 4.27
N GLN A 891 36.17 0.05 3.71
CA GLN A 891 35.31 0.58 2.65
C GLN A 891 33.85 0.38 3.03
N HIS A 892 32.99 1.34 2.67
CA HIS A 892 31.55 1.25 2.86
C HIS A 892 30.89 0.71 1.58
N TYR A 893 29.96 -0.20 1.74
CA TYR A 893 29.22 -0.84 0.66
C TYR A 893 27.73 -0.80 0.96
N GLU A 894 26.92 -0.55 -0.07
CA GLU A 894 25.47 -0.54 0.05
C GLU A 894 24.79 -1.06 -1.21
N CYS A 895 23.61 -1.64 -1.06
CA CYS A 895 22.71 -1.93 -2.15
C CYS A 895 21.26 -2.16 -1.74
N GLU A 896 20.36 -1.99 -2.69
CA GLU A 896 18.95 -2.27 -2.54
C GLU A 896 18.58 -3.57 -3.24
N PHE A 897 17.71 -4.35 -2.61
CA PHE A 897 17.23 -5.59 -3.18
C PHE A 897 15.78 -5.82 -2.77
N THR A 898 14.99 -6.34 -3.71
CA THR A 898 13.61 -6.74 -3.47
C THR A 898 13.57 -8.22 -3.13
N VAL A 899 12.86 -8.56 -2.07
CA VAL A 899 12.57 -9.96 -1.74
C VAL A 899 11.58 -10.49 -2.77
N PRO A 900 11.88 -11.54 -3.53
CA PRO A 900 10.99 -11.99 -4.59
C PRO A 900 9.73 -12.63 -4.03
N VAL A 901 8.58 -12.26 -4.62
CA VAL A 901 7.27 -12.87 -4.34
C VAL A 901 7.24 -14.29 -4.91
N GLN A 902 6.82 -15.26 -4.10
CA GLN A 902 6.86 -16.67 -4.49
C GLN A 902 5.57 -17.12 -5.17
N GLN A 903 5.66 -18.05 -6.12
CA GLN A 903 4.49 -18.59 -6.83
C GLN A 903 3.68 -19.54 -5.92
N SER A 904 2.35 -19.53 -6.10
CA SER A 904 1.38 -20.36 -5.38
C SER A 904 1.81 -21.83 -5.28
N GLY A 905 2.04 -22.31 -4.05
CA GLY A 905 2.35 -23.71 -3.73
C GLY A 905 3.75 -23.98 -3.18
N ALA A 906 4.65 -22.98 -3.18
CA ALA A 906 5.93 -23.06 -2.52
C ALA A 906 5.78 -22.90 -0.99
N LYS A 907 6.42 -23.78 -0.20
CA LYS A 907 6.41 -23.74 1.27
C LYS A 907 7.70 -23.06 1.75
N HIS A 908 7.64 -21.82 2.22
CA HIS A 908 8.84 -21.12 2.69
C HIS A 908 9.28 -21.49 4.10
N ARG A 909 10.55 -21.28 4.40
CA ARG A 909 11.14 -21.17 5.74
C ARG A 909 12.13 -20.00 5.67
N ASN A 910 12.30 -19.24 6.75
CA ASN A 910 13.15 -18.03 6.78
C ASN A 910 14.48 -18.15 6.03
N GLY A 911 14.84 -17.09 5.29
CA GLY A 911 16.12 -16.96 4.62
C GLY A 911 17.24 -16.46 5.55
N TYR A 912 18.49 -16.61 5.11
CA TYR A 912 19.67 -16.05 5.78
C TYR A 912 20.53 -15.31 4.77
N MET A 913 21.18 -14.23 5.21
CA MET A 913 22.18 -13.53 4.41
C MET A 913 23.52 -14.23 4.57
N SER A 914 24.19 -14.57 3.47
CA SER A 914 25.57 -15.06 3.48
C SER A 914 26.50 -14.03 2.84
N PHE A 915 27.67 -13.87 3.44
CA PHE A 915 28.75 -13.02 2.94
C PHE A 915 29.88 -13.92 2.44
N ARG A 916 30.03 -14.00 1.12
CA ARG A 916 31.02 -14.84 0.45
C ARG A 916 32.16 -14.01 -0.09
N LEU A 917 33.38 -14.44 0.18
CA LEU A 917 34.59 -13.86 -0.40
C LEU A 917 35.03 -14.62 -1.66
N GLY A 918 35.32 -13.88 -2.73
CA GLY A 918 35.78 -14.37 -4.02
C GLY A 918 34.80 -15.37 -4.64
N THR A 919 35.35 -16.44 -5.23
CA THR A 919 34.55 -17.54 -5.79
C THR A 919 34.07 -18.53 -4.72
N GLY A 920 34.46 -18.33 -3.45
CA GLY A 920 34.35 -19.33 -2.40
C GLY A 920 35.44 -20.41 -2.47
N GLY A 921 36.39 -20.32 -3.41
CA GLY A 921 37.55 -21.22 -3.49
C GLY A 921 38.77 -20.70 -2.73
N GLU A 922 38.78 -19.41 -2.42
CA GLU A 922 39.90 -18.71 -1.78
C GLU A 922 39.92 -18.94 -0.27
N THR A 923 41.13 -19.03 0.28
CA THR A 923 41.38 -18.91 1.72
C THR A 923 41.97 -17.53 1.99
N ALA A 924 41.24 -16.74 2.77
CA ALA A 924 41.53 -15.36 3.08
C ALA A 924 40.73 -14.91 4.31
N THR A 925 41.19 -13.82 4.93
CA THR A 925 40.61 -13.23 6.13
C THR A 925 40.14 -11.82 5.80
N TYR A 926 38.91 -11.51 6.18
CA TYR A 926 38.31 -10.19 5.99
C TYR A 926 37.59 -9.74 7.27
N SER A 927 37.45 -8.44 7.44
CA SER A 927 36.73 -7.85 8.56
C SER A 927 35.43 -7.22 8.08
N LEU A 928 34.38 -7.30 8.90
CA LEU A 928 33.07 -6.69 8.68
C LEU A 928 32.69 -5.82 9.87
N ASP A 929 32.01 -4.72 9.57
CA ASP A 929 31.45 -3.79 10.55
C ASP A 929 30.18 -3.11 10.01
N GLY A 930 29.35 -2.53 10.88
CA GLY A 930 28.17 -1.73 10.54
C GLY A 930 27.15 -2.37 9.59
N VAL A 931 26.93 -3.70 9.65
CA VAL A 931 25.96 -4.37 8.78
C VAL A 931 24.52 -3.99 9.18
N LYS A 932 23.81 -3.33 8.27
CA LYS A 932 22.40 -2.94 8.44
C LYS A 932 21.57 -3.40 7.26
N ILE A 933 20.35 -3.84 7.52
CA ILE A 933 19.35 -4.09 6.48
C ILE A 933 18.09 -3.35 6.88
N GLU A 934 17.69 -2.38 6.06
CA GLU A 934 16.62 -1.46 6.39
C GLU A 934 15.52 -1.59 5.35
N LYS A 935 14.27 -1.73 5.81
CA LYS A 935 13.12 -1.67 4.90
C LYS A 935 13.09 -0.28 4.28
N VAL A 936 13.14 -0.20 2.97
CA VAL A 936 12.96 1.07 2.27
C VAL A 936 11.47 1.37 2.34
N SER A 937 11.07 2.37 3.13
CA SER A 937 9.67 2.72 3.35
C SER A 937 8.93 2.83 2.01
N THR A 938 7.97 1.94 1.80
CA THR A 938 7.14 1.87 0.59
C THR A 938 6.11 3.00 0.59
N GLY A 939 6.59 4.18 0.20
CA GLY A 939 5.76 5.26 -0.32
C GLY A 939 5.47 5.13 -1.83
N SER A 940 5.88 4.03 -2.45
CA SER A 940 5.69 3.76 -3.88
C SER A 940 5.82 2.26 -4.13
N SER A 941 4.87 1.67 -4.85
CA SER A 941 5.06 0.36 -5.48
C SER A 941 6.27 0.45 -6.43
N PRO A 942 7.05 -0.61 -6.71
CA PRO A 942 8.15 -0.48 -7.65
C PRO A 942 7.60 -0.11 -9.02
N ILE A 943 7.94 1.11 -9.43
CA ILE A 943 7.69 1.64 -10.76
C ILE A 943 8.39 0.72 -11.78
N PRO A 944 7.72 0.28 -12.86
CA PRO A 944 8.34 -0.52 -13.90
C PRO A 944 9.59 0.19 -14.42
N ALA A 945 10.76 -0.43 -14.41
CA ALA A 945 11.95 0.16 -15.02
C ALA A 945 12.10 -0.32 -16.47
N LEU A 946 11.88 0.58 -17.43
CA LEU A 946 12.18 0.32 -18.84
C LEU A 946 13.70 0.40 -19.03
N SER A 947 14.31 -0.61 -19.65
CA SER A 947 15.78 -0.71 -19.72
C SER A 947 16.34 -0.34 -21.09
N ASN A 948 15.73 -0.80 -22.19
CA ASN A 948 16.22 -0.51 -23.55
C ASN A 948 15.07 -0.35 -24.55
N ALA A 949 15.04 0.77 -25.28
CA ALA A 949 14.17 0.93 -26.45
C ALA A 949 15.01 0.79 -27.73
N ARG A 950 14.52 0.01 -28.69
CA ARG A 950 15.18 -0.27 -29.97
C ARG A 950 14.28 0.15 -31.13
N VAL A 951 14.89 0.58 -32.23
CA VAL A 951 14.20 0.85 -33.49
C VAL A 951 14.55 -0.24 -34.49
N ASP A 952 13.52 -0.85 -35.09
CA ASP A 952 13.61 -1.76 -36.22
C ASP A 952 13.09 -1.05 -37.49
N GLY A 953 13.98 -0.86 -38.46
CA GLY A 953 13.73 -0.15 -39.72
C GLY A 953 14.53 1.16 -39.83
N GLU A 954 14.69 1.67 -41.06
CA GLU A 954 15.33 2.97 -41.32
C GLU A 954 14.28 4.07 -41.43
N ALA A 955 14.57 5.25 -40.89
CA ALA A 955 13.72 6.43 -40.99
C ALA A 955 13.67 6.94 -42.43
N VAL A 956 12.67 6.49 -43.20
CA VAL A 956 12.49 6.81 -44.61
C VAL A 956 11.04 7.21 -44.83
N LYS A 957 10.83 8.33 -45.55
CA LYS A 957 9.49 8.79 -45.92
C LYS A 957 8.67 7.67 -46.58
N ASP A 958 7.41 7.55 -46.16
CA ASP A 958 6.43 6.55 -46.61
C ASP A 958 6.75 5.08 -46.25
N MET A 959 7.80 4.81 -45.47
CA MET A 959 8.12 3.47 -44.94
C MET A 959 7.87 3.39 -43.43
N PRO A 960 7.22 2.31 -42.91
CA PRO A 960 6.96 2.18 -41.48
C PRO A 960 8.25 1.86 -40.70
N VAL A 961 8.41 2.54 -39.57
CA VAL A 961 9.51 2.35 -38.61
C VAL A 961 8.90 1.92 -37.27
N THR A 962 9.40 0.84 -36.69
CA THR A 962 8.85 0.28 -35.45
C THR A 962 9.83 0.45 -34.30
N ALA A 963 9.37 1.02 -33.19
CA ALA A 963 10.10 1.02 -31.93
C ALA A 963 9.54 -0.06 -31.00
N SER A 964 10.41 -0.71 -30.24
CA SER A 964 10.00 -1.68 -29.20
C SER A 964 10.90 -1.55 -27.98
N VAL A 965 10.40 -1.97 -26.82
CA VAL A 965 11.11 -1.83 -25.54
C VAL A 965 11.30 -3.17 -24.85
N ASP A 966 12.50 -3.38 -24.29
CA ASP A 966 12.79 -4.46 -23.36
C ASP A 966 12.53 -4.02 -21.92
N TYR A 967 12.03 -4.94 -21.10
CA TYR A 967 11.65 -4.70 -19.72
C TYR A 967 12.44 -5.58 -18.76
N SER A 968 12.87 -5.03 -17.61
CA SER A 968 13.71 -5.74 -16.65
C SER A 968 13.24 -5.55 -15.19
N CYS A 969 12.11 -6.14 -14.80
CA CYS A 969 11.83 -6.69 -13.46
C CYS A 969 10.41 -7.29 -13.41
N SER A 970 10.07 -8.01 -12.34
CA SER A 970 8.95 -8.96 -12.25
C SER A 970 7.58 -8.35 -11.87
N SER A 971 7.16 -7.24 -12.48
CA SER A 971 5.80 -6.69 -12.30
C SER A 971 5.07 -6.59 -13.65
N ASP A 972 3.79 -6.99 -13.67
CA ASP A 972 2.93 -6.80 -14.83
C ASP A 972 2.69 -5.29 -15.05
N CYS A 973 2.94 -4.80 -16.27
CA CYS A 973 2.59 -3.45 -16.69
C CYS A 973 1.11 -3.40 -17.09
N ALA A 974 0.38 -2.35 -16.69
CA ALA A 974 -1.01 -2.14 -17.08
C ALA A 974 -1.12 -1.64 -18.53
N ALA A 975 -0.21 -0.76 -18.94
CA ALA A 975 -0.13 -0.18 -20.28
C ALA A 975 1.27 0.39 -20.57
N TYR A 976 1.51 0.79 -21.82
CA TYR A 976 2.66 1.55 -22.31
C TYR A 976 2.14 2.80 -23.03
N ILE A 977 2.83 3.91 -22.81
CA ILE A 977 2.58 5.18 -23.49
C ILE A 977 3.75 5.42 -24.44
N TRP A 978 3.44 5.47 -25.73
CA TRP A 978 4.37 5.70 -26.82
C TRP A 978 4.17 7.07 -27.45
N ARG A 979 5.26 7.72 -27.84
CA ARG A 979 5.29 8.93 -28.64
C ARG A 979 6.32 8.82 -29.75
N ALA A 980 5.99 9.28 -30.96
CA ALA A 980 6.95 9.53 -32.03
C ALA A 980 7.03 11.03 -32.29
N SER A 981 8.24 11.57 -32.34
CA SER A 981 8.51 13.00 -32.50
C SER A 981 9.61 13.23 -33.54
N VAL A 982 9.53 14.35 -34.29
CA VAL A 982 10.55 14.74 -35.28
C VAL A 982 11.12 16.13 -35.00
N GLY A 983 12.42 16.35 -35.18
CA GLY A 983 13.08 17.62 -34.85
C GLY A 983 14.34 17.92 -35.67
N ASP A 984 14.70 19.21 -35.77
CA ASP A 984 15.86 19.66 -36.54
C ASP A 984 17.20 19.48 -35.78
N ASP A 985 17.18 19.43 -34.45
CA ASP A 985 18.33 19.22 -33.56
C ASP A 985 17.96 18.47 -32.26
N GLU A 986 18.91 18.27 -31.34
CA GLU A 986 18.67 17.53 -30.07
C GLU A 986 17.73 18.22 -29.08
N THR A 987 17.31 19.46 -29.36
CA THR A 987 16.57 20.33 -28.43
C THR A 987 15.22 20.83 -28.95
N GLY A 988 14.74 20.34 -30.10
CA GLY A 988 13.52 20.83 -30.77
C GLY A 988 12.70 19.78 -31.51
N TYR A 989 12.30 18.71 -30.82
CA TYR A 989 11.39 17.69 -31.37
C TYR A 989 9.91 18.10 -31.24
N ILE A 990 9.13 17.87 -32.30
CA ILE A 990 7.67 18.08 -32.35
C ILE A 990 7.00 16.70 -32.42
N GLU A 991 6.06 16.44 -31.51
CA GLU A 991 5.29 15.20 -31.49
C GLU A 991 4.46 15.04 -32.76
N LYS A 992 4.51 13.85 -33.36
CA LYS A 992 3.77 13.47 -34.57
C LYS A 992 2.73 12.38 -34.31
N ALA A 993 2.95 11.52 -33.34
CA ALA A 993 1.99 10.48 -32.95
C ALA A 993 2.13 10.12 -31.46
N TYR A 994 1.01 9.75 -30.85
CA TYR A 994 0.87 9.33 -29.45
C TYR A 994 -0.09 8.15 -29.37
N GLU A 995 0.26 7.12 -28.59
CA GLU A 995 -0.61 5.96 -28.35
C GLU A 995 -0.37 5.38 -26.95
N GLU A 996 -1.47 5.05 -26.26
CA GLU A 996 -1.46 4.25 -25.03
C GLU A 996 -1.98 2.85 -25.35
N THR A 997 -1.16 1.83 -25.12
CA THR A 997 -1.43 0.45 -25.55
C THR A 997 -0.86 -0.55 -24.55
N ALA A 998 -1.45 -1.75 -24.48
CA ALA A 998 -0.88 -2.85 -23.69
C ALA A 998 0.38 -3.44 -24.35
N GLU A 999 0.67 -3.08 -25.61
CA GLU A 999 1.77 -3.65 -26.39
C GLU A 999 3.10 -2.92 -26.14
N PRO A 1000 4.22 -3.66 -25.95
CA PRO A 1000 5.55 -3.08 -25.72
C PRO A 1000 6.24 -2.62 -27.02
N SER A 1001 5.47 -2.28 -28.05
CA SER A 1001 5.96 -1.79 -29.33
C SER A 1001 4.98 -0.81 -30.00
N PHE A 1002 5.51 0.06 -30.86
CA PHE A 1002 4.77 1.10 -31.55
C PHE A 1002 5.37 1.39 -32.93
N THR A 1003 4.53 1.62 -33.95
CA THR A 1003 4.96 1.84 -35.34
C THR A 1003 4.52 3.22 -35.84
N TYR A 1004 5.47 3.97 -36.41
CA TYR A 1004 5.22 5.27 -37.06
C TYR A 1004 5.69 5.26 -38.52
N THR A 1005 4.93 5.88 -39.43
CA THR A 1005 5.30 6.02 -40.85
C THR A 1005 5.58 7.49 -41.16
N PRO A 1006 6.84 7.89 -41.43
CA PRO A 1006 7.19 9.29 -41.67
C PRO A 1006 6.59 9.86 -42.96
N ASP A 1007 6.18 11.13 -42.94
CA ASP A 1007 5.60 11.80 -44.10
C ASP A 1007 6.54 12.85 -44.74
N ALA A 1008 6.08 13.52 -45.80
CA ALA A 1008 6.87 14.51 -46.52
C ALA A 1008 7.36 15.70 -45.66
N SER A 1009 6.70 16.01 -44.54
CA SER A 1009 7.07 17.09 -43.62
C SER A 1009 8.13 16.71 -42.61
N ASP A 1010 8.43 15.41 -42.50
CA ASP A 1010 9.40 14.83 -41.59
C ASP A 1010 10.79 14.72 -42.22
N VAL A 1011 10.88 14.74 -43.56
CA VAL A 1011 12.15 14.60 -44.28
C VAL A 1011 13.18 15.65 -43.87
N GLY A 1012 14.40 15.20 -43.64
CA GLY A 1012 15.54 16.02 -43.20
C GLY A 1012 15.58 16.25 -41.70
N LYS A 1013 14.59 15.76 -40.94
CA LYS A 1013 14.49 15.89 -39.48
C LYS A 1013 14.84 14.58 -38.80
N LYS A 1014 15.37 14.63 -37.58
CA LYS A 1014 15.59 13.44 -36.75
C LYS A 1014 14.26 12.90 -36.26
N LEU A 1015 14.04 11.59 -36.34
CA LEU A 1015 12.89 10.88 -35.75
C LEU A 1015 13.32 10.18 -34.46
N ARG A 1016 12.55 10.40 -33.40
CA ARG A 1016 12.74 9.82 -32.06
C ARG A 1016 11.44 9.22 -31.56
N PHE A 1017 11.53 8.03 -30.97
CA PHE A 1017 10.47 7.42 -30.19
C PHE A 1017 10.74 7.61 -28.71
N GLU A 1018 9.69 7.83 -27.95
CA GLU A 1018 9.68 7.97 -26.49
C GLU A 1018 8.67 6.94 -25.95
N VAL A 1019 9.05 6.21 -24.90
CA VAL A 1019 8.16 5.23 -24.26
C VAL A 1019 8.28 5.28 -22.75
N ARG A 1020 7.13 5.10 -22.08
CA ARG A 1020 7.03 4.81 -20.64
C ARG A 1020 5.97 3.75 -20.38
N ALA A 1021 6.19 2.88 -19.41
CA ALA A 1021 5.21 1.93 -18.91
C ALA A 1021 4.36 2.57 -17.80
N VAL A 1022 3.14 2.07 -17.64
CA VAL A 1022 2.17 2.41 -16.60
C VAL A 1022 2.02 1.18 -15.72
N ALA A 1023 2.27 1.31 -14.42
CA ALA A 1023 1.99 0.24 -13.46
C ALA A 1023 0.49 0.13 -13.15
N ASN A 1024 0.09 -1.01 -12.59
CA ASN A 1024 -1.30 -1.25 -12.15
C ASN A 1024 -1.80 -0.26 -11.08
N ASN A 1025 -0.91 0.49 -10.43
CA ASN A 1025 -1.24 1.56 -9.48
C ASN A 1025 -1.28 2.97 -10.13
N GLY A 1026 -1.15 3.08 -11.46
CA GLY A 1026 -1.16 4.35 -12.20
C GLY A 1026 0.17 5.12 -12.18
N GLU A 1027 1.19 4.63 -11.47
CA GLU A 1027 2.52 5.24 -11.50
C GLU A 1027 3.26 4.90 -12.79
N TYR A 1028 4.06 5.84 -13.27
CA TYR A 1028 4.70 5.74 -14.56
C TYR A 1028 6.20 5.46 -14.46
N SER A 1029 6.74 4.65 -15.38
CA SER A 1029 8.16 4.36 -15.52
C SER A 1029 9.04 5.59 -15.80
N ASN A 1030 10.36 5.36 -15.69
CA ASN A 1030 11.34 6.14 -16.43
C ASN A 1030 10.99 6.14 -17.93
N ILE A 1031 11.29 7.25 -18.60
CA ILE A 1031 11.11 7.38 -20.03
C ILE A 1031 12.38 6.86 -20.73
N VAL A 1032 12.21 6.00 -21.73
CA VAL A 1032 13.30 5.57 -22.60
C VAL A 1032 13.05 6.08 -24.00
N TYR A 1033 14.13 6.48 -24.67
CA TYR A 1033 14.08 7.01 -26.02
C TYR A 1033 14.75 6.05 -27.00
N ALA A 1034 14.24 5.96 -28.22
CA ALA A 1034 14.87 5.25 -29.32
C ALA A 1034 14.98 6.19 -30.53
N ASP A 1035 16.20 6.48 -30.97
CA ASP A 1035 16.45 7.34 -32.13
C ASP A 1035 16.49 6.51 -33.42
N ALA A 1036 15.63 6.86 -34.38
CA ALA A 1036 15.58 6.22 -35.71
C ALA A 1036 16.50 6.89 -36.74
N GLY A 1037 17.17 7.99 -36.36
CA GLY A 1037 18.04 8.77 -37.24
C GLY A 1037 17.30 9.90 -37.99
N VAL A 1038 17.98 10.53 -38.95
CA VAL A 1038 17.38 11.56 -39.81
C VAL A 1038 16.48 10.89 -40.84
N VAL A 1039 15.21 11.32 -40.91
CA VAL A 1039 14.26 10.86 -41.93
C VAL A 1039 14.82 11.23 -43.29
N ALA A 1040 15.25 10.23 -44.04
CA ALA A 1040 15.67 10.40 -45.42
C ALA A 1040 14.43 10.63 -46.29
N GLU A 1041 14.59 11.44 -47.34
CA GLU A 1041 13.68 11.33 -48.47
C GLU A 1041 13.74 9.88 -48.93
N SER A 1042 12.60 9.26 -49.27
CA SER A 1042 12.61 7.92 -49.85
C SER A 1042 13.70 7.88 -50.90
N PRO A 1043 14.69 6.96 -50.82
CA PRO A 1043 15.58 6.78 -51.95
C PRO A 1043 14.62 6.46 -53.08
N VAL A 1044 14.55 7.34 -54.06
CA VAL A 1044 13.92 6.96 -55.30
C VAL A 1044 14.91 5.98 -55.90
N VAL A 1045 14.79 4.72 -55.49
CA VAL A 1045 15.44 3.62 -56.16
C VAL A 1045 14.71 3.57 -57.49
N TYR A 1046 15.21 4.33 -58.44
CA TYR A 1046 14.82 4.16 -59.82
C TYR A 1046 15.43 2.81 -60.22
N GLU A 1047 14.73 1.72 -59.96
CA GLU A 1047 15.07 0.48 -60.66
C GLU A 1047 14.73 0.71 -62.12
N THR A 1048 15.69 0.42 -63.01
CA THR A 1048 15.45 0.57 -64.43
C THR A 1048 14.27 -0.31 -64.82
N SER A 1049 13.15 0.31 -65.17
CA SER A 1049 11.86 -0.35 -65.32
C SER A 1049 11.02 0.38 -66.36
N ALA A 1050 10.02 -0.31 -66.89
CA ALA A 1050 9.08 0.25 -67.84
C ALA A 1050 7.69 -0.33 -67.63
N GLU A 1051 6.69 0.55 -67.59
CA GLU A 1051 5.28 0.21 -67.55
C GLU A 1051 4.61 0.67 -68.84
N ALA A 1052 3.65 -0.11 -69.32
CA ALA A 1052 2.90 0.19 -70.54
C ALA A 1052 1.41 0.07 -70.28
N ALA A 1053 0.61 0.96 -70.83
CA ALA A 1053 -0.85 0.92 -70.73
C ALA A 1053 -1.49 1.40 -72.03
N PHE A 1054 -2.67 0.88 -72.36
CA PHE A 1054 -3.52 1.49 -73.38
C PHE A 1054 -4.32 2.62 -72.73
N GLU A 1055 -4.41 3.77 -73.38
CA GLU A 1055 -5.26 4.85 -72.89
C GLU A 1055 -6.75 4.54 -73.10
N THR A 1056 -7.05 3.74 -74.12
CA THR A 1056 -8.42 3.29 -74.42
C THR A 1056 -8.44 1.79 -74.73
N GLU A 1057 -9.40 1.07 -74.16
CA GLU A 1057 -9.58 -0.37 -74.40
C GLU A 1057 -10.39 -0.67 -75.67
N SER A 1058 -10.82 0.35 -76.43
CA SER A 1058 -11.60 0.20 -77.66
C SER A 1058 -11.18 1.23 -78.71
N TRP A 1059 -10.93 0.79 -79.94
CA TRP A 1059 -10.42 1.63 -81.02
C TRP A 1059 -11.16 1.40 -82.34
N THR A 1060 -11.06 2.34 -83.28
CA THR A 1060 -11.65 2.22 -84.63
C THR A 1060 -10.62 2.45 -85.74
N THR A 1061 -9.97 3.61 -85.77
CA THR A 1061 -8.96 3.95 -86.79
C THR A 1061 -7.60 4.27 -86.21
N ARG A 1062 -7.51 4.56 -84.92
CA ARG A 1062 -6.27 4.83 -84.19
C ARG A 1062 -6.37 4.27 -82.79
N LEU A 1063 -5.27 3.74 -82.28
CA LEU A 1063 -5.13 3.25 -80.92
C LEU A 1063 -3.96 3.97 -80.28
N GLU A 1064 -4.20 4.49 -79.08
CA GLU A 1064 -3.24 5.26 -78.31
C GLU A 1064 -2.95 4.55 -76.99
N GLY A 1065 -1.71 4.68 -76.55
CA GLY A 1065 -1.22 4.07 -75.32
C GLY A 1065 -0.04 4.85 -74.79
N THR A 1066 0.33 4.57 -73.55
CA THR A 1066 1.47 5.20 -72.89
C THR A 1066 2.50 4.17 -72.51
N VAL A 1067 3.76 4.60 -72.53
CA VAL A 1067 4.85 3.89 -71.86
C VAL A 1067 5.50 4.84 -70.87
N THR A 1068 5.52 4.45 -69.60
CA THR A 1068 6.24 5.15 -68.53
C THR A 1068 7.55 4.43 -68.31
N LEU A 1069 8.64 5.11 -68.64
CA LEU A 1069 10.00 4.58 -68.59
C LEU A 1069 10.72 5.21 -67.41
N THR A 1070 11.42 4.39 -66.63
CA THR A 1070 12.17 4.83 -65.46
C THR A 1070 13.60 4.33 -65.57
N ALA A 1071 14.59 5.22 -65.58
CA ALA A 1071 16.00 4.88 -65.64
C ALA A 1071 16.66 4.95 -64.26
N GLY A 1072 17.40 3.91 -63.88
CA GLY A 1072 18.16 3.86 -62.64
C GLY A 1072 19.53 4.54 -62.68
N GLU A 1073 20.33 4.30 -61.64
CA GLU A 1073 21.71 4.77 -61.57
C GLU A 1073 22.50 4.33 -62.82
N GLY A 1074 23.07 5.30 -63.56
CA GLY A 1074 23.77 5.07 -64.83
C GLY A 1074 22.95 5.35 -66.11
N GLY A 1075 21.65 5.63 -66.00
CA GLY A 1075 20.78 5.92 -67.15
C GLY A 1075 20.39 4.66 -67.92
N ALA A 1076 19.39 4.77 -68.80
CA ALA A 1076 18.92 3.61 -69.56
C ALA A 1076 18.38 3.98 -70.94
N SER A 1077 18.56 3.07 -71.89
CA SER A 1077 17.95 3.17 -73.23
C SER A 1077 16.89 2.10 -73.38
N PHE A 1078 15.70 2.54 -73.77
CA PHE A 1078 14.53 1.72 -73.98
C PHE A 1078 14.13 1.76 -75.44
N MET A 1079 13.71 0.61 -75.96
CA MET A 1079 12.97 0.49 -77.20
C MET A 1079 11.54 0.11 -76.86
N TYR A 1080 10.56 0.79 -77.44
CA TYR A 1080 9.16 0.45 -77.23
C TYR A 1080 8.40 0.44 -78.54
N ALA A 1081 7.40 -0.43 -78.60
CA ALA A 1081 6.57 -0.61 -79.78
C ALA A 1081 5.11 -0.77 -79.41
N LEU A 1082 4.23 -0.12 -80.18
CA LEU A 1082 2.80 -0.39 -80.21
C LEU A 1082 2.48 -1.09 -81.55
N ALA A 1083 2.16 -2.38 -81.47
CA ALA A 1083 1.86 -3.23 -82.60
C ALA A 1083 0.39 -3.65 -82.62
N VAL A 1084 -0.20 -3.75 -83.81
CA VAL A 1084 -1.58 -4.16 -84.06
C VAL A 1084 -1.56 -5.38 -84.97
N TYR A 1085 -2.40 -6.35 -84.65
CA TYR A 1085 -2.46 -7.65 -85.30
C TYR A 1085 -3.85 -7.93 -85.88
N GLY A 1086 -3.87 -8.60 -87.04
CA GLY A 1086 -5.07 -9.16 -87.64
C GLY A 1086 -5.60 -10.36 -86.84
N SER A 1087 -6.82 -10.81 -87.17
CA SER A 1087 -7.44 -11.97 -86.53
C SER A 1087 -6.74 -13.32 -86.76
N ASP A 1088 -5.84 -13.39 -87.75
CA ASP A 1088 -4.97 -14.53 -88.01
C ASP A 1088 -3.66 -14.48 -87.20
N GLY A 1089 -3.42 -13.39 -86.46
CA GLY A 1089 -2.23 -13.17 -85.66
C GLY A 1089 -1.05 -12.56 -86.43
N GLU A 1090 -1.20 -12.19 -87.71
CA GLU A 1090 -0.16 -11.44 -88.43
C GLU A 1090 -0.16 -9.97 -88.01
N MET A 1091 1.02 -9.36 -87.95
CA MET A 1091 1.19 -7.97 -87.56
C MET A 1091 0.86 -7.06 -88.75
N GLU A 1092 -0.15 -6.22 -88.57
CA GLU A 1092 -0.72 -5.36 -89.61
C GLU A 1092 -0.13 -3.95 -89.57
N SER A 1093 0.19 -3.45 -88.36
CA SER A 1093 0.83 -2.16 -88.17
C SER A 1093 1.67 -2.15 -86.90
N VAL A 1094 2.75 -1.38 -86.90
CA VAL A 1094 3.56 -1.17 -85.70
C VAL A 1094 4.21 0.21 -85.74
N GLU A 1095 4.23 0.87 -84.60
CA GLU A 1095 5.04 2.06 -84.35
C GLU A 1095 6.11 1.69 -83.33
N ILE A 1096 7.39 1.94 -83.65
CA ILE A 1096 8.53 1.61 -82.80
C ILE A 1096 9.38 2.86 -82.64
N GLU A 1097 9.74 3.17 -81.40
CA GLU A 1097 10.67 4.25 -81.10
C GLU A 1097 11.69 3.82 -80.04
N ASN A 1098 12.71 4.66 -79.88
CA ASN A 1098 13.73 4.50 -78.86
C ASN A 1098 13.83 5.77 -78.03
N LYS A 1099 13.97 5.61 -76.72
CA LYS A 1099 14.23 6.70 -75.80
C LYS A 1099 15.38 6.35 -74.87
N THR A 1100 16.35 7.25 -74.78
CA THR A 1100 17.37 7.23 -73.74
C THR A 1100 17.01 8.24 -72.67
N LEU A 1101 16.98 7.78 -71.43
CA LEU A 1101 16.77 8.59 -70.24
C LEU A 1101 18.08 8.73 -69.47
N GLU A 1102 18.32 9.94 -68.97
CA GLU A 1102 19.39 10.24 -68.01
C GLU A 1102 19.15 9.45 -66.71
N GLU A 1103 20.21 9.22 -65.93
CA GLU A 1103 20.08 8.48 -64.67
C GLU A 1103 19.07 9.12 -63.72
N ASN A 1104 18.34 8.27 -62.99
CA ASN A 1104 17.36 8.67 -61.98
C ASN A 1104 16.23 9.58 -62.51
N THR A 1105 15.79 9.33 -63.75
CA THR A 1105 14.67 10.04 -64.38
C THR A 1105 13.55 9.11 -64.82
N THR A 1106 12.32 9.59 -64.75
CA THR A 1106 11.12 8.93 -65.29
C THR A 1106 10.47 9.83 -66.33
N GLU A 1107 10.10 9.27 -67.47
CA GLU A 1107 9.36 9.97 -68.52
C GLU A 1107 8.19 9.10 -69.00
N THR A 1108 7.02 9.72 -69.21
CA THR A 1108 5.87 9.05 -69.85
C THR A 1108 5.74 9.53 -71.28
N ILE A 1109 5.65 8.58 -72.20
CA ILE A 1109 5.61 8.82 -73.64
C ILE A 1109 4.29 8.28 -74.18
N GLU A 1110 3.60 9.10 -74.96
CA GLU A 1110 2.38 8.74 -75.68
C GLU A 1110 2.74 8.09 -77.04
N LEU A 1111 2.07 6.99 -77.36
CA LEU A 1111 2.19 6.21 -78.57
C LEU A 1111 0.86 6.23 -79.32
N GLY A 1112 0.87 6.18 -80.65
CA GLY A 1112 -0.38 6.26 -81.40
C GLY A 1112 -0.32 5.67 -82.79
N VAL A 1113 -0.66 4.39 -82.91
CA VAL A 1113 -0.64 3.67 -84.19
C VAL A 1113 -1.99 3.74 -84.90
N THR A 1114 -1.95 3.82 -86.23
CA THR A 1114 -3.17 3.72 -87.05
C THR A 1114 -3.60 2.26 -87.14
N VAL A 1115 -4.89 1.99 -86.90
CA VAL A 1115 -5.44 0.62 -86.89
C VAL A 1115 -6.06 0.28 -88.25
N PRO A 1116 -5.49 -0.68 -89.00
CA PRO A 1116 -6.06 -1.14 -90.26
C PRO A 1116 -7.38 -1.89 -90.06
N ARG A 1117 -8.24 -1.86 -91.09
CA ARG A 1117 -9.55 -2.54 -91.04
C ARG A 1117 -9.35 -4.06 -91.01
N GLY A 1118 -9.71 -4.70 -89.89
CA GLY A 1118 -9.58 -6.15 -89.69
C GLY A 1118 -8.66 -6.55 -88.54
N ALA A 1119 -7.96 -5.58 -87.94
CA ALA A 1119 -7.23 -5.77 -86.70
C ALA A 1119 -8.15 -6.18 -85.54
N SER A 1120 -7.68 -7.08 -84.69
CA SER A 1120 -8.44 -7.62 -83.55
C SER A 1120 -7.64 -7.75 -82.26
N GLU A 1121 -6.35 -7.42 -82.27
CA GLU A 1121 -5.52 -7.46 -81.07
C GLU A 1121 -4.41 -6.41 -81.20
N ALA A 1122 -4.04 -5.77 -80.10
CA ALA A 1122 -2.92 -4.85 -80.04
C ALA A 1122 -2.04 -5.14 -78.84
N LYS A 1123 -0.73 -4.86 -78.97
CA LYS A 1123 0.28 -5.09 -77.94
C LYS A 1123 1.22 -3.90 -77.82
N ILE A 1124 1.44 -3.46 -76.59
CA ILE A 1124 2.57 -2.59 -76.27
C ILE A 1124 3.68 -3.46 -75.69
N MET A 1125 4.89 -3.27 -76.20
CA MET A 1125 6.07 -4.01 -75.82
C MET A 1125 7.21 -3.03 -75.54
N VAL A 1126 7.98 -3.28 -74.48
CA VAL A 1126 9.14 -2.46 -74.10
C VAL A 1126 10.34 -3.35 -73.80
N TRP A 1127 11.48 -3.01 -74.36
CA TRP A 1127 12.75 -3.72 -74.26
C TRP A 1127 13.90 -2.79 -73.87
N ASP A 1128 14.97 -3.38 -73.34
CA ASP A 1128 16.27 -2.71 -73.24
C ASP A 1128 17.01 -2.69 -74.60
N ALA A 1129 18.17 -2.02 -74.63
CA ALA A 1129 19.03 -1.95 -75.81
C ALA A 1129 19.56 -3.31 -76.30
N ASP A 1130 19.52 -4.36 -75.47
CA ASP A 1130 19.92 -5.73 -75.78
C ASP A 1130 18.71 -6.62 -76.17
N MET A 1131 17.53 -6.02 -76.39
CA MET A 1131 16.26 -6.68 -76.73
C MET A 1131 15.71 -7.61 -75.63
N LYS A 1132 16.11 -7.42 -74.38
CA LYS A 1132 15.45 -8.11 -73.25
C LYS A 1132 14.20 -7.32 -72.83
N PRO A 1133 13.06 -7.99 -72.65
CA PRO A 1133 11.81 -7.30 -72.33
C PRO A 1133 11.81 -6.79 -70.87
N TYR A 1134 11.42 -5.54 -70.66
CA TYR A 1134 11.16 -4.99 -69.31
C TYR A 1134 9.77 -5.37 -68.79
N CYS A 1135 8.80 -5.58 -69.67
CA CYS A 1135 7.50 -6.17 -69.32
C CYS A 1135 7.54 -7.69 -69.56
N PRO A 1136 7.48 -8.54 -68.52
CA PRO A 1136 7.55 -10.01 -68.68
C PRO A 1136 6.34 -10.62 -69.40
N ALA A 1137 5.26 -9.86 -69.57
CA ALA A 1137 4.11 -10.19 -70.42
C ALA A 1137 3.67 -8.91 -71.14
N ALA A 1138 3.57 -8.93 -72.47
CA ALA A 1138 3.06 -7.79 -73.24
C ALA A 1138 1.67 -7.38 -72.72
N VAL A 1139 1.41 -6.08 -72.60
CA VAL A 1139 0.06 -5.58 -72.27
C VAL A 1139 -0.79 -5.70 -73.52
N ILE A 1140 -1.88 -6.46 -73.43
CA ILE A 1140 -2.72 -6.83 -74.59
C ILE A 1140 -4.09 -6.15 -74.44
N ALA A 1141 -4.47 -5.39 -75.46
CA ALA A 1141 -5.86 -4.98 -75.64
C ALA A 1141 -6.47 -5.78 -76.80
N LYS A 1142 -7.73 -6.18 -76.65
CA LYS A 1142 -8.48 -6.98 -77.64
C LYS A 1142 -9.70 -6.26 -78.18
#